data_AF-A0A3C1PU80-F1
#
_entry.id   AF-A0A3C1PU80-F1
#
_cell.length_a   1.000
_cell.length_b   1.000
_cell.length_c   1.000
_cell.angle_alpha   90.00
_cell.angle_beta   90.00
_cell.angle_gamma   90.00
#
_symmetry.space_group_name_H-M   'P 1'
#
loop_
_entity.id
_entity.type
_entity.pdbx_description
1 polymer ?
#
loop_
_entity_poly.entity_id
_entity_poly.type
_entity_poly.pdbx_seq_one_letter_code
_entity_poly.pdbx_strand_id
1 'polypeptide(L)'
;MSTDLLLRNKPARKLTLKTSGLAALVLLVGCQQQVKPPVAEIPTTEKMHTSSPKKQAAADVAIKPSLNRQVATDVAIKPSLPEQIDWNRRSREIARTELSPFVREQATKINKKSKIEPPPTILPKSSRDKIEAHTTVENGPSTQPIDETSKPFIYERPTAILTNVPIETAAKLLSQNQPESAILTINGVDPRTLSTNQRADILQIKASAYRLLNMEIAALRFDAERLRYIESETLVVATKEILEKLKQLPERILSDLSVGTDLLAGMAHALQLKTTRNSDSVSRWLRKHHNHPLLEANLSDYDFLTDAEPPTDFKISVILPLSGDLANAGRAIRDGILYEYHKHRPDLGIALTIIDSESLTANMLAQMGRSSVTEFVIGPLQKERVTSFLQTQPDVPVLALNRVPTNKLALKSPVYSLSLAVEDDAKSAVNQIAREMDLPRIVVFHDDSTLGTRTAEAAHNHTEIIGGSTAGIFVLDQKKPEIAITKAFGISDSNNRRRKLSKILGLQLEHTPRIRQDMSAIIVHTDPKRAQQIRPLLDFYYLEDTRVFLIGAYRSDLSDIAEDFKNTNVIATPWDLGTTAKDEMISRQHAQGVFGSLVAIGVDAMRMAIQLGFGGSTSFHGETGYLTLGADSLIHRQLSNVRISEDQKINVDLWKPLPSLLQPDLSHAE
;
A
#
# COMPACT_ATOMS: atom_id res chain seq x y z
N MET A 1 -12.15 28.71 -52.92
CA MET A 1 -11.68 28.46 -54.29
C MET A 1 -10.39 27.65 -54.19
N SER A 2 -10.36 26.49 -54.87
CA SER A 2 -9.21 25.67 -55.32
C SER A 2 -8.22 25.12 -54.28
N THR A 3 -8.24 23.82 -53.89
CA THR A 3 -7.81 22.55 -54.56
C THR A 3 -6.30 22.23 -54.49
N ASP A 4 -5.99 21.17 -53.72
CA ASP A 4 -5.01 20.07 -53.87
C ASP A 4 -3.58 20.30 -54.41
N LEU A 5 -2.55 19.78 -53.71
CA LEU A 5 -1.95 18.47 -54.05
C LEU A 5 -0.88 17.98 -53.03
N LEU A 6 -0.95 16.67 -52.74
CA LEU A 6 0.00 15.82 -52.02
C LEU A 6 1.29 15.54 -52.81
N LEU A 7 2.40 15.20 -52.10
CA LEU A 7 3.28 14.08 -52.48
C LEU A 7 4.24 13.65 -51.33
N ARG A 8 4.14 12.37 -50.95
CA ARG A 8 5.08 11.55 -50.16
C ARG A 8 6.20 11.02 -51.07
N ASN A 9 7.42 10.84 -50.55
CA ASN A 9 8.09 9.51 -50.41
C ASN A 9 9.53 9.58 -49.85
N LYS A 10 9.83 8.65 -48.92
CA LYS A 10 11.15 8.21 -48.39
C LYS A 10 11.83 7.21 -49.37
N PRO A 11 12.84 6.35 -49.02
CA PRO A 11 14.06 6.42 -48.15
C PRO A 11 15.34 5.83 -48.84
N ALA A 12 16.53 5.98 -48.23
CA ALA A 12 17.72 5.10 -48.44
C ALA A 12 18.85 5.52 -47.46
N ARG A 13 19.83 4.72 -47.01
CA ARG A 13 20.06 3.27 -46.82
C ARG A 13 21.40 3.16 -46.04
N LYS A 14 21.57 2.06 -45.31
CA LYS A 14 22.73 1.61 -44.51
C LYS A 14 24.11 1.75 -45.18
N LEU A 15 25.18 1.87 -44.36
CA LEU A 15 26.48 1.24 -44.65
C LEU A 15 27.14 0.68 -43.38
N THR A 16 27.62 -0.54 -43.49
CA THR A 16 28.39 -1.35 -42.53
C THR A 16 29.69 -1.78 -43.20
N LEU A 17 30.81 -1.90 -42.46
CA LEU A 17 31.90 -2.92 -42.53
C LEU A 17 33.10 -2.34 -41.73
N LYS A 18 33.62 -2.91 -40.62
CA LYS A 18 34.31 -4.18 -40.30
C LYS A 18 35.80 -4.28 -40.72
N THR A 19 36.55 -4.90 -39.79
CA THR A 19 37.92 -5.51 -39.85
C THR A 19 39.11 -4.58 -39.59
N SER A 20 40.24 -4.95 -38.95
CA SER A 20 40.68 -6.01 -38.02
C SER A 20 42.19 -5.80 -37.77
N GLY A 21 42.72 -6.12 -36.57
CA GLY A 21 44.01 -6.83 -36.45
C GLY A 21 45.32 -6.11 -36.03
N LEU A 22 45.64 -6.24 -34.74
CA LEU A 22 46.85 -6.86 -34.11
C LEU A 22 48.29 -6.26 -34.12
N ALA A 23 48.87 -6.34 -32.89
CA ALA A 23 50.28 -6.53 -32.45
C ALA A 23 51.23 -5.31 -32.47
N ALA A 24 52.16 -5.04 -31.52
CA ALA A 24 52.78 -5.74 -30.38
C ALA A 24 53.40 -4.66 -29.42
N LEU A 25 53.32 -4.77 -28.08
CA LEU A 25 54.30 -5.31 -27.09
C LEU A 25 55.47 -4.37 -26.69
N VAL A 26 55.60 -4.05 -25.38
CA VAL A 26 56.82 -4.11 -24.52
C VAL A 26 56.45 -3.79 -23.05
N LEU A 27 57.10 -4.52 -22.13
CA LEU A 27 56.96 -4.62 -20.67
C LEU A 27 57.45 -3.41 -19.85
N LEU A 28 56.95 -3.26 -18.61
CA LEU A 28 57.77 -3.33 -17.37
C LEU A 28 56.91 -3.38 -16.07
N VAL A 29 57.56 -3.87 -15.03
CA VAL A 29 57.10 -4.53 -13.79
C VAL A 29 56.80 -3.56 -12.64
N GLY A 30 55.89 -3.92 -11.72
CA GLY A 30 55.79 -3.30 -10.39
C GLY A 30 54.69 -3.88 -9.48
N CYS A 31 55.08 -4.68 -8.49
CA CYS A 31 54.24 -5.29 -7.46
C CYS A 31 53.70 -4.27 -6.42
N GLN A 32 52.48 -4.46 -5.88
CA GLN A 32 52.22 -4.99 -4.51
C GLN A 32 50.79 -4.71 -3.98
N GLN A 33 50.24 -5.79 -3.41
CA GLN A 33 49.43 -5.91 -2.19
C GLN A 33 48.02 -5.30 -2.12
N GLN A 34 47.02 -6.18 -2.32
CA GLN A 34 45.66 -6.07 -1.77
C GLN A 34 45.61 -6.68 -0.36
N VAL A 35 45.09 -5.92 0.59
CA VAL A 35 44.71 -6.39 1.93
C VAL A 35 43.18 -6.53 1.96
N LYS A 36 42.68 -7.74 2.23
CA LYS A 36 41.29 -8.03 2.62
C LYS A 36 41.25 -8.34 4.13
N PRO A 37 40.24 -7.87 4.89
CA PRO A 37 39.93 -8.41 6.21
C PRO A 37 38.76 -9.43 6.16
N PRO A 38 38.54 -10.20 7.24
CA PRO A 38 38.21 -11.63 7.16
C PRO A 38 36.74 -11.98 7.43
N VAL A 39 36.31 -13.11 6.85
CA VAL A 39 35.10 -13.87 7.21
C VAL A 39 35.53 -15.05 8.07
N ALA A 40 34.93 -15.22 9.24
CA ALA A 40 35.16 -16.37 10.11
C ALA A 40 34.13 -17.47 9.81
N GLU A 41 34.61 -18.63 9.37
CA GLU A 41 33.85 -19.88 9.27
C GLU A 41 34.31 -20.86 10.36
N ILE A 42 33.37 -21.58 10.97
CA ILE A 42 33.61 -22.66 11.94
C ILE A 42 33.16 -23.98 11.30
N PRO A 43 33.85 -25.12 11.54
CA PRO A 43 34.07 -26.16 10.53
C PRO A 43 33.04 -27.29 10.55
N THR A 44 32.89 -27.93 9.39
CA THR A 44 32.10 -29.17 9.20
C THR A 44 33.05 -30.36 9.23
N THR A 45 32.75 -31.37 10.05
CA THR A 45 33.54 -32.60 10.15
C THR A 45 33.31 -33.53 8.97
N GLU A 46 34.42 -33.90 8.34
CA GLU A 46 34.58 -34.89 7.29
C GLU A 46 34.64 -36.32 7.89
N LYS A 47 34.14 -37.34 7.16
CA LYS A 47 34.87 -38.59 6.91
C LYS A 47 34.20 -39.52 5.89
N MET A 48 34.93 -39.65 4.77
CA MET A 48 35.35 -40.87 4.06
C MET A 48 34.35 -41.82 3.38
N HIS A 49 34.62 -41.94 2.07
CA HIS A 49 34.22 -42.96 1.10
C HIS A 49 34.43 -44.41 1.54
N THR A 50 33.63 -45.34 0.99
CA THR A 50 34.13 -46.45 0.13
C THR A 50 32.99 -47.26 -0.54
N SER A 51 33.12 -47.43 -1.86
CA SER A 51 32.76 -48.55 -2.76
C SER A 51 31.44 -49.36 -2.64
N SER A 52 30.67 -49.31 -3.74
CA SER A 52 29.78 -50.33 -4.37
C SER A 52 30.37 -51.77 -4.36
N PRO A 53 29.62 -52.89 -4.63
CA PRO A 53 28.49 -52.99 -5.58
C PRO A 53 27.36 -54.05 -5.34
N LYS A 54 26.31 -53.94 -6.18
CA LYS A 54 25.44 -54.97 -6.83
C LYS A 54 25.15 -56.33 -6.16
N LYS A 55 23.85 -56.66 -6.07
CA LYS A 55 23.07 -57.78 -6.70
C LYS A 55 21.96 -58.28 -5.74
N GLN A 56 20.70 -58.36 -6.23
CA GLN A 56 19.92 -59.60 -6.46
C GLN A 56 19.81 -60.52 -5.23
N ALA A 57 18.70 -61.16 -4.88
CA ALA A 57 17.31 -61.24 -5.32
C ALA A 57 16.69 -62.30 -4.37
N ALA A 58 15.35 -62.31 -4.27
CA ALA A 58 14.54 -63.45 -3.79
C ALA A 58 14.73 -63.87 -2.32
N ALA A 59 13.81 -64.54 -1.66
CA ALA A 59 12.38 -64.75 -1.74
C ALA A 59 12.05 -65.61 -0.48
N ASP A 60 10.76 -65.71 -0.19
CA ASP A 60 10.15 -66.78 0.61
C ASP A 60 10.28 -66.71 2.14
N VAL A 61 9.19 -66.47 2.88
CA VAL A 61 8.06 -67.41 3.16
C VAL A 61 8.63 -68.56 4.00
N ALA A 62 8.30 -68.74 5.28
CA ALA A 62 6.96 -68.98 5.79
C ALA A 62 6.97 -69.25 7.33
N ILE A 63 5.75 -69.41 7.86
CA ILE A 63 5.39 -70.28 9.02
C ILE A 63 5.38 -69.62 10.43
N LYS A 64 4.18 -69.13 10.77
CA LYS A 64 3.48 -69.18 12.06
C LYS A 64 3.48 -70.61 12.66
N PRO A 65 3.32 -70.87 13.99
CA PRO A 65 2.04 -70.56 14.67
C PRO A 65 2.03 -70.43 16.22
N SER A 66 0.80 -70.21 16.72
CA SER A 66 0.29 -70.38 18.10
C SER A 66 0.59 -69.22 19.08
N LEU A 67 -0.29 -68.78 19.99
CA LEU A 67 -1.60 -69.23 20.44
C LEU A 67 -2.27 -68.05 21.19
N ASN A 68 -3.60 -67.97 21.12
CA ASN A 68 -4.55 -67.42 22.09
C ASN A 68 -4.54 -65.95 22.59
N ARG A 69 -5.65 -65.28 22.22
CA ARG A 69 -6.67 -64.67 23.12
C ARG A 69 -6.36 -63.30 23.73
N GLN A 70 -6.98 -62.25 23.19
CA GLN A 70 -8.08 -61.50 23.83
C GLN A 70 -8.54 -60.35 22.94
N VAL A 71 -9.85 -60.15 22.92
CA VAL A 71 -10.57 -59.12 22.17
C VAL A 71 -10.40 -57.78 22.89
N ALA A 72 -9.83 -56.80 22.20
CA ALA A 72 -9.99 -55.38 22.51
C ALA A 72 -10.28 -54.66 21.18
N THR A 73 -11.38 -53.93 21.15
CA THR A 73 -11.88 -53.15 20.03
C THR A 73 -11.03 -51.91 19.82
N ASP A 74 -10.14 -51.93 18.83
CA ASP A 74 -9.49 -50.71 18.31
C ASP A 74 -10.17 -50.27 17.02
N VAL A 75 -10.85 -49.13 17.11
CA VAL A 75 -11.33 -48.34 15.98
C VAL A 75 -10.09 -47.84 15.25
N ALA A 76 -9.78 -48.44 14.10
CA ALA A 76 -8.75 -47.96 13.19
C ALA A 76 -9.16 -46.59 12.62
N ILE A 77 -8.68 -45.52 13.26
CA ILE A 77 -8.60 -44.19 12.65
C ILE A 77 -7.55 -44.30 11.55
N LYS A 78 -7.99 -44.41 10.28
CA LYS A 78 -7.10 -44.15 9.14
C LYS A 78 -6.54 -42.72 9.31
N PRO A 79 -5.21 -42.52 9.32
CA PRO A 79 -4.67 -41.17 9.28
C PRO A 79 -5.08 -40.55 7.94
N SER A 80 -5.98 -39.57 8.00
CA SER A 80 -6.22 -38.69 6.87
C SER A 80 -4.92 -37.96 6.57
N LEU A 81 -4.37 -38.16 5.38
CA LEU A 81 -3.32 -37.31 4.83
C LEU A 81 -3.76 -35.85 4.98
N PRO A 82 -2.90 -34.95 5.51
CA PRO A 82 -3.25 -33.53 5.59
C PRO A 82 -3.58 -33.01 4.19
N GLU A 83 -4.64 -32.22 4.08
CA GLU A 83 -5.01 -31.52 2.85
C GLU A 83 -3.77 -30.89 2.21
N GLN A 84 -3.54 -31.17 0.94
CA GLN A 84 -2.47 -30.59 0.16
C GLN A 84 -2.55 -29.06 0.26
N ILE A 85 -1.53 -28.44 0.86
CA ILE A 85 -1.50 -27.00 1.11
C ILE A 85 -1.56 -26.27 -0.24
N ASP A 86 -2.64 -25.52 -0.49
CA ASP A 86 -2.76 -24.64 -1.65
C ASP A 86 -1.91 -23.38 -1.43
N TRP A 87 -0.65 -23.46 -1.88
CA TRP A 87 0.30 -22.37 -1.80
C TRP A 87 -0.08 -21.16 -2.65
N ASN A 88 -0.90 -21.29 -3.70
CA ASN A 88 -1.38 -20.14 -4.48
C ASN A 88 -2.24 -19.22 -3.62
N ARG A 89 -3.11 -19.83 -2.80
CA ARG A 89 -3.99 -19.12 -1.88
C ARG A 89 -3.22 -18.62 -0.65
N ARG A 90 -2.44 -19.49 -0.02
CA ARG A 90 -1.78 -19.20 1.27
C ARG A 90 -0.66 -18.16 1.16
N SER A 91 0.13 -18.15 0.09
CA SER A 91 1.18 -17.15 -0.13
C SER A 91 0.63 -15.72 -0.25
N ARG A 92 -0.48 -15.56 -0.97
CA ARG A 92 -1.21 -14.30 -1.10
C ARG A 92 -1.84 -13.89 0.24
N GLU A 93 -2.38 -14.83 1.00
CA GLU A 93 -2.96 -14.59 2.35
C GLU A 93 -1.90 -14.16 3.39
N ILE A 94 -0.70 -14.77 3.38
CA ILE A 94 0.42 -14.43 4.28
C ILE A 94 0.81 -12.95 4.16
N ALA A 95 0.83 -12.44 2.92
CA ALA A 95 1.15 -11.04 2.63
C ALA A 95 -0.03 -10.08 2.85
N ARG A 96 -1.27 -10.60 2.68
CA ARG A 96 -2.55 -9.90 2.83
C ARG A 96 -3.04 -9.84 4.28
N THR A 97 -2.13 -9.98 5.25
CA THR A 97 -2.32 -9.82 6.72
C THR A 97 -3.06 -10.95 7.45
N GLU A 98 -3.26 -12.12 6.84
CA GLU A 98 -3.82 -13.29 7.51
C GLU A 98 -2.72 -14.26 7.93
N LEU A 99 -2.36 -14.25 9.21
CA LEU A 99 -1.59 -15.30 9.85
C LEU A 99 -2.18 -15.57 11.22
N SER A 100 -3.03 -16.61 11.30
CA SER A 100 -3.10 -17.61 12.39
C SER A 100 -4.19 -18.65 12.09
N PRO A 101 -3.83 -19.90 11.74
CA PRO A 101 -4.77 -21.02 11.75
C PRO A 101 -5.33 -21.31 13.15
N PHE A 102 -4.61 -20.88 14.20
CA PHE A 102 -4.89 -21.19 15.60
C PHE A 102 -6.15 -20.50 16.12
N VAL A 103 -6.46 -19.30 15.61
CA VAL A 103 -7.71 -18.59 15.93
C VAL A 103 -8.93 -19.34 15.36
N ARG A 104 -8.77 -20.08 14.26
CA ARG A 104 -9.87 -20.84 13.62
C ARG A 104 -10.26 -22.08 14.43
N GLU A 105 -9.30 -22.80 15.01
CA GLU A 105 -9.58 -23.92 15.90
C GLU A 105 -10.11 -23.48 17.27
N GLN A 106 -9.65 -22.34 17.81
CA GLN A 106 -10.18 -21.82 19.07
C GLN A 106 -11.57 -21.21 18.91
N ALA A 107 -11.86 -20.46 17.84
CA ALA A 107 -13.20 -19.92 17.60
C ALA A 107 -14.26 -21.01 17.36
N THR A 108 -13.89 -22.11 16.68
CA THR A 108 -14.78 -23.27 16.49
C THR A 108 -14.93 -24.13 17.75
N LYS A 109 -13.93 -24.15 18.64
CA LYS A 109 -14.05 -24.78 19.98
C LYS A 109 -14.84 -23.91 20.97
N ILE A 110 -14.78 -22.59 20.88
CA ILE A 110 -15.55 -21.66 21.72
C ILE A 110 -17.03 -21.62 21.29
N ASN A 111 -17.34 -21.65 19.99
CA ASN A 111 -18.73 -21.71 19.50
C ASN A 111 -19.44 -23.06 19.72
N LYS A 112 -18.71 -24.13 20.08
CA LYS A 112 -19.33 -25.40 20.51
C LYS A 112 -19.68 -25.46 22.00
N LYS A 113 -19.30 -24.47 22.81
CA LYS A 113 -19.55 -24.44 24.26
C LYS A 113 -20.50 -23.37 24.77
N SER A 114 -21.09 -22.53 23.91
CA SER A 114 -22.12 -21.58 24.33
C SER A 114 -23.47 -21.92 23.71
N LYS A 115 -24.23 -22.77 24.40
CA LYS A 115 -25.69 -22.88 24.21
C LYS A 115 -26.30 -21.71 24.99
N ILE A 116 -26.60 -20.62 24.31
CA ILE A 116 -27.35 -19.49 24.89
C ILE A 116 -28.84 -19.75 24.60
N GLU A 117 -29.62 -19.92 25.66
CA GLU A 117 -31.09 -19.96 25.60
C GLU A 117 -31.64 -18.63 25.06
N PRO A 118 -32.73 -18.65 24.27
CA PRO A 118 -33.36 -17.43 23.80
C PRO A 118 -34.12 -16.72 24.95
N PRO A 119 -34.14 -15.38 24.98
CA PRO A 119 -34.88 -14.63 26.00
C PRO A 119 -36.40 -14.71 25.77
N PRO A 120 -37.23 -14.55 26.83
CA PRO A 120 -38.67 -14.75 26.74
C PRO A 120 -39.38 -13.59 26.03
N THR A 121 -40.35 -13.96 25.19
CA THR A 121 -41.29 -13.08 24.50
C THR A 121 -42.27 -12.45 25.49
N ILE A 122 -42.36 -11.11 25.51
CA ILE A 122 -43.42 -10.38 26.23
C ILE A 122 -44.33 -9.70 25.19
N LEU A 123 -45.62 -10.02 25.24
CA LEU A 123 -46.70 -9.45 24.43
C LEU A 123 -47.05 -8.01 24.85
N PRO A 124 -47.51 -7.15 23.93
CA PRO A 124 -47.93 -5.79 24.28
C PRO A 124 -49.36 -5.77 24.84
N LYS A 125 -49.57 -5.03 25.94
CA LYS A 125 -50.89 -4.62 26.40
C LYS A 125 -51.01 -3.09 26.37
N SER A 126 -52.15 -2.64 25.86
CA SER A 126 -52.64 -1.28 25.85
C SER A 126 -52.89 -0.74 27.26
N SER A 127 -52.89 0.59 27.44
CA SER A 127 -54.07 1.42 27.80
C SER A 127 -53.63 2.78 28.35
N ARG A 128 -54.58 3.71 28.30
CA ARG A 128 -54.55 5.18 28.48
C ARG A 128 -54.30 5.67 29.92
N ASP A 129 -54.12 7.00 29.96
CA ASP A 129 -54.43 8.02 30.99
C ASP A 129 -53.19 8.62 31.69
N LYS A 130 -52.82 9.90 31.50
CA LYS A 130 -53.43 11.25 31.72
C LYS A 130 -52.88 11.90 33.00
N ILE A 131 -52.32 13.11 32.83
CA ILE A 131 -52.25 14.25 33.80
C ILE A 131 -51.14 14.08 34.89
N GLU A 132 -50.30 15.05 35.30
CA GLU A 132 -50.37 16.52 35.37
C GLU A 132 -48.95 17.17 35.37
N ALA A 133 -48.93 18.49 35.17
CA ALA A 133 -47.76 19.35 35.02
C ALA A 133 -47.05 19.74 36.34
N HIS A 134 -45.76 20.07 36.26
CA HIS A 134 -45.18 21.18 37.01
C HIS A 134 -44.07 21.89 36.21
N THR A 135 -44.25 23.20 36.10
CA THR A 135 -43.45 24.21 35.42
C THR A 135 -42.31 24.70 36.30
N THR A 136 -41.09 24.90 35.78
CA THR A 136 -40.29 26.11 36.04
C THR A 136 -39.29 26.34 34.91
N VAL A 137 -39.22 27.60 34.48
CA VAL A 137 -38.56 28.24 33.33
C VAL A 137 -37.13 28.66 33.78
N GLU A 138 -36.06 28.67 32.97
CA GLU A 138 -35.64 29.81 32.13
C GLU A 138 -34.34 29.52 31.35
N ASN A 139 -34.18 30.32 30.26
CA ASN A 139 -33.03 30.55 29.37
C ASN A 139 -32.91 29.71 28.08
N GLY A 140 -33.74 30.06 27.09
CA GLY A 140 -33.43 29.86 25.66
C GLY A 140 -33.08 31.21 24.99
N PRO A 141 -32.14 31.27 24.03
CA PRO A 141 -31.81 32.51 23.33
C PRO A 141 -32.88 32.85 22.29
N SER A 142 -33.20 34.15 22.24
CA SER A 142 -34.14 34.80 21.34
C SER A 142 -33.76 34.59 19.87
N THR A 143 -34.68 34.05 19.07
CA THR A 143 -34.63 34.08 17.60
C THR A 143 -35.09 35.43 17.10
N GLN A 144 -34.18 36.20 16.51
CA GLN A 144 -34.52 37.37 15.69
C GLN A 144 -35.05 36.91 14.31
N PRO A 145 -35.94 37.69 13.66
CA PRO A 145 -36.47 37.34 12.34
C PRO A 145 -35.38 37.42 11.27
N ILE A 146 -35.34 36.41 10.40
CA ILE A 146 -34.43 36.33 9.25
C ILE A 146 -34.89 37.35 8.21
N ASP A 147 -33.99 38.27 7.85
CA ASP A 147 -34.16 39.22 6.76
C ASP A 147 -34.15 38.47 5.41
N GLU A 148 -35.31 38.42 4.74
CA GLU A 148 -35.53 37.82 3.42
C GLU A 148 -34.91 38.70 2.31
N THR A 149 -33.58 38.84 2.28
CA THR A 149 -32.86 39.38 1.10
C THR A 149 -31.51 38.72 0.82
N SER A 150 -31.26 37.52 1.36
CA SER A 150 -30.05 36.76 1.02
C SER A 150 -30.23 36.04 -0.33
N LYS A 151 -29.69 36.61 -1.41
CA LYS A 151 -29.48 35.89 -2.67
C LYS A 151 -28.75 34.58 -2.37
N PRO A 152 -29.11 33.44 -2.99
CA PRO A 152 -28.36 32.20 -2.82
C PRO A 152 -26.91 32.44 -3.19
N PHE A 153 -26.00 32.18 -2.25
CA PHE A 153 -24.56 32.21 -2.49
C PHE A 153 -24.27 31.09 -3.49
N ILE A 154 -24.16 31.42 -4.78
CA ILE A 154 -23.70 30.48 -5.79
C ILE A 154 -22.21 30.26 -5.49
N TYR A 155 -21.90 29.12 -4.87
CA TYR A 155 -20.53 28.65 -4.74
C TYR A 155 -20.06 28.24 -6.15
N GLU A 156 -19.48 29.18 -6.91
CA GLU A 156 -18.74 28.83 -8.12
C GLU A 156 -17.55 27.95 -7.71
N ARG A 157 -17.39 26.80 -8.36
CA ARG A 157 -16.26 25.92 -8.09
C ARG A 157 -14.96 26.67 -8.42
N PRO A 158 -13.94 26.62 -7.54
CA PRO A 158 -12.62 27.16 -7.85
C PRO A 158 -12.13 26.56 -9.16
N THR A 159 -11.66 27.42 -10.08
CA THR A 159 -11.23 26.99 -11.42
C THR A 159 -9.84 27.53 -11.68
N ALA A 160 -8.97 26.70 -12.27
CA ALA A 160 -7.63 27.13 -12.70
C ALA A 160 -7.76 28.16 -13.84
N ILE A 161 -6.99 29.26 -13.77
CA ILE A 161 -6.93 30.23 -14.86
C ILE A 161 -5.74 29.88 -15.77
N LEU A 162 -6.01 29.50 -17.01
CA LEU A 162 -4.96 29.27 -18.01
C LEU A 162 -4.43 30.62 -18.51
N THR A 163 -3.14 30.88 -18.28
CA THR A 163 -2.50 32.17 -18.55
C THR A 163 -1.01 32.00 -18.85
N ASN A 164 -0.43 32.95 -19.59
CA ASN A 164 1.01 32.98 -19.87
C ASN A 164 1.84 33.58 -18.71
N VAL A 165 1.18 34.22 -17.73
CA VAL A 165 1.80 34.81 -16.53
C VAL A 165 1.18 34.24 -15.24
N PRO A 166 1.33 32.92 -14.98
CA PRO A 166 0.61 32.22 -13.92
C PRO A 166 0.97 32.69 -12.51
N ILE A 167 2.22 33.10 -12.28
CA ILE A 167 2.69 33.57 -10.96
C ILE A 167 2.03 34.90 -10.60
N GLU A 168 2.08 35.90 -11.49
CA GLU A 168 1.44 37.21 -11.28
C GLU A 168 -0.08 37.06 -11.15
N THR A 169 -0.68 36.19 -11.95
CA THR A 169 -2.12 35.91 -11.91
C THR A 169 -2.52 35.32 -10.56
N ALA A 170 -1.76 34.35 -10.05
CA ALA A 170 -2.04 33.74 -8.75
C ALA A 170 -1.80 34.71 -7.58
N ALA A 171 -0.76 35.56 -7.65
CA ALA A 171 -0.55 36.61 -6.66
C ALA A 171 -1.74 37.59 -6.62
N LYS A 172 -2.26 37.97 -7.79
CA LYS A 172 -3.47 38.79 -7.89
C LYS A 172 -4.70 38.10 -7.28
N LEU A 173 -4.94 36.83 -7.62
CA LEU A 173 -6.05 36.05 -7.04
C LEU A 173 -5.94 35.97 -5.52
N LEU A 174 -4.73 35.79 -4.99
CA LEU A 174 -4.47 35.76 -3.56
C LEU A 174 -4.79 37.11 -2.90
N SER A 175 -4.41 38.23 -3.53
CA SER A 175 -4.76 39.58 -3.05
C SER A 175 -6.27 39.85 -3.04
N GLN A 176 -7.03 39.09 -3.83
CA GLN A 176 -8.49 39.12 -3.91
C GLN A 176 -9.16 38.10 -2.97
N ASN A 177 -8.40 37.48 -2.06
CA ASN A 177 -8.86 36.43 -1.14
C ASN A 177 -9.46 35.21 -1.86
N GLN A 178 -8.85 34.79 -2.97
CA GLN A 178 -9.22 33.58 -3.73
C GLN A 178 -8.08 32.53 -3.69
N PRO A 179 -7.78 31.96 -2.51
CA PRO A 179 -6.62 31.07 -2.33
C PRO A 179 -6.71 29.77 -3.14
N GLU A 180 -7.88 29.14 -3.28
CA GLU A 180 -8.04 27.89 -4.02
C GLU A 180 -7.76 28.09 -5.52
N SER A 181 -8.30 29.16 -6.12
CA SER A 181 -8.05 29.52 -7.51
C SER A 181 -6.57 29.86 -7.75
N ALA A 182 -5.93 30.54 -6.78
CA ALA A 182 -4.50 30.82 -6.84
C ALA A 182 -3.66 29.53 -6.86
N ILE A 183 -3.95 28.56 -5.98
CA ILE A 183 -3.27 27.26 -5.92
C ILE A 183 -3.48 26.47 -7.21
N LEU A 184 -4.71 26.39 -7.70
CA LEU A 184 -5.02 25.69 -8.96
C LEU A 184 -4.28 26.29 -10.15
N THR A 185 -4.15 27.62 -10.18
CA THR A 185 -3.42 28.33 -11.25
C THR A 185 -1.92 28.01 -11.23
N ILE A 186 -1.27 28.04 -10.06
CA ILE A 186 0.18 27.74 -9.95
C ILE A 186 0.52 26.26 -10.05
N ASN A 187 -0.41 25.34 -9.73
CA ASN A 187 -0.19 23.91 -9.90
C ASN A 187 -0.16 23.47 -11.38
N GLY A 188 -0.69 24.28 -12.30
CA GLY A 188 -0.59 24.03 -13.73
C GLY A 188 0.78 24.37 -14.34
N VAL A 189 1.69 24.96 -13.57
CA VAL A 189 3.00 25.43 -14.05
C VAL A 189 4.01 24.28 -14.02
N ASP A 190 4.69 24.02 -15.14
CA ASP A 190 5.76 23.02 -15.20
C ASP A 190 6.97 23.50 -14.39
N PRO A 191 7.32 22.83 -13.27
CA PRO A 191 8.45 23.19 -12.42
C PRO A 191 9.76 23.36 -13.18
N ARG A 192 10.00 22.55 -14.22
CA ARG A 192 11.26 22.49 -14.98
C ARG A 192 11.53 23.77 -15.78
N THR A 193 10.50 24.57 -16.02
CA THR A 193 10.60 25.83 -16.77
C THR A 193 10.95 27.03 -15.90
N LEU A 194 10.99 26.85 -14.58
CA LEU A 194 11.09 27.94 -13.61
C LEU A 194 12.52 28.21 -13.16
N SER A 195 12.86 29.50 -13.08
CA SER A 195 14.06 29.98 -12.39
C SER A 195 13.97 29.75 -10.88
N THR A 196 15.11 29.79 -10.19
CA THR A 196 15.19 29.69 -8.72
C THR A 196 14.26 30.68 -8.02
N ASN A 197 14.27 31.95 -8.45
CA ASN A 197 13.42 32.99 -7.86
C ASN A 197 11.93 32.70 -8.11
N GLN A 198 11.56 32.27 -9.32
CA GLN A 198 10.17 31.91 -9.63
C GLN A 198 9.68 30.72 -8.80
N ARG A 199 10.56 29.75 -8.52
CA ARG A 199 10.26 28.63 -7.61
C ARG A 199 10.00 29.13 -6.19
N ALA A 200 10.84 30.04 -5.69
CA ALA A 200 10.64 30.66 -4.38
C ALA A 200 9.31 31.43 -4.30
N ASP A 201 8.97 32.20 -5.35
CA ASP A 201 7.72 32.97 -5.44
C ASP A 201 6.49 32.07 -5.42
N ILE A 202 6.48 30.98 -6.21
CA ILE A 202 5.38 30.02 -6.21
C ILE A 202 5.18 29.40 -4.83
N LEU A 203 6.26 29.02 -4.15
CA LEU A 203 6.18 28.45 -2.80
C LEU A 203 5.66 29.46 -1.78
N GLN A 204 6.03 30.74 -1.91
CA GLN A 204 5.50 31.81 -1.07
C GLN A 204 4.00 32.03 -1.32
N ILE A 205 3.54 32.00 -2.57
CA ILE A 205 2.12 32.09 -2.92
C ILE A 205 1.37 30.89 -2.35
N LYS A 206 1.89 29.66 -2.51
CA LYS A 206 1.30 28.46 -1.91
C LYS A 206 1.19 28.61 -0.41
N ALA A 207 2.29 28.92 0.29
CA ALA A 207 2.28 29.10 1.74
C ALA A 207 1.20 30.10 2.18
N SER A 208 1.13 31.26 1.52
CA SER A 208 0.16 32.30 1.83
C SER A 208 -1.28 31.87 1.56
N ALA A 209 -1.54 31.19 0.45
CA ALA A 209 -2.86 30.64 0.12
C ALA A 209 -3.32 29.62 1.17
N TYR A 210 -2.43 28.71 1.57
CA TYR A 210 -2.75 27.71 2.59
C TYR A 210 -2.98 28.32 3.98
N ARG A 211 -2.33 29.43 4.33
CA ARG A 211 -2.65 30.17 5.57
C ARG A 211 -4.05 30.78 5.52
N LEU A 212 -4.48 31.36 4.39
CA LEU A 212 -5.85 31.85 4.23
C LEU A 212 -6.90 30.74 4.34
N LEU A 213 -6.52 29.51 3.98
CA LEU A 213 -7.35 28.31 4.16
C LEU A 213 -7.27 27.70 5.58
N ASN A 214 -6.60 28.36 6.53
CA ASN A 214 -6.35 27.86 7.88
C ASN A 214 -5.59 26.52 7.94
N MET A 215 -4.72 26.26 6.96
CA MET A 215 -3.90 25.05 6.87
C MET A 215 -2.43 25.36 7.19
N GLU A 216 -2.16 25.79 8.43
CA GLU A 216 -0.84 26.32 8.84
C GLU A 216 0.31 25.32 8.64
N ILE A 217 0.11 24.03 8.94
CA ILE A 217 1.16 23.00 8.74
C ILE A 217 1.52 22.85 7.26
N ALA A 218 0.53 22.90 6.36
CA ALA A 218 0.77 22.86 4.93
C ALA A 218 1.51 24.13 4.47
N ALA A 219 1.12 25.29 4.97
CA ALA A 219 1.82 26.53 4.69
C ALA A 219 3.30 26.49 5.13
N LEU A 220 3.56 26.03 6.34
CA LEU A 220 4.91 25.83 6.88
C LEU A 220 5.75 24.87 6.04
N ARG A 221 5.15 23.81 5.48
CA ARG A 221 5.85 22.89 4.57
C ARG A 221 6.31 23.62 3.31
N PHE A 222 5.48 24.50 2.74
CA PHE A 222 5.88 25.31 1.59
C PHE A 222 6.93 26.36 1.95
N ASP A 223 6.85 26.98 3.13
CA ASP A 223 7.90 27.90 3.62
C ASP A 223 9.23 27.18 3.79
N ALA A 224 9.23 25.97 4.37
CA ALA A 224 10.41 25.16 4.55
C ALA A 224 11.02 24.73 3.21
N GLU A 225 10.18 24.34 2.23
CA GLU A 225 10.64 24.02 0.88
C GLU A 225 11.23 25.25 0.17
N ARG A 226 10.68 26.44 0.44
CA ARG A 226 11.17 27.70 -0.14
C ARG A 226 12.61 27.99 0.25
N LEU A 227 13.08 27.50 1.39
CA LEU A 227 14.44 27.72 1.86
C LEU A 227 15.51 27.22 0.87
N ARG A 228 15.20 26.24 0.02
CA ARG A 228 16.11 25.74 -1.02
C ARG A 228 16.42 26.76 -2.13
N TYR A 229 15.60 27.81 -2.24
CA TYR A 229 15.57 28.68 -3.41
C TYR A 229 15.76 30.17 -3.07
N ILE A 230 16.15 30.49 -1.84
CA ILE A 230 16.35 31.87 -1.38
C ILE A 230 17.81 32.13 -1.03
N GLU A 231 18.22 33.39 -1.14
CA GLU A 231 19.59 33.83 -0.87
C GLU A 231 19.92 33.82 0.63
N SER A 232 21.20 33.73 0.99
CA SER A 232 21.68 33.52 2.36
C SER A 232 21.19 34.53 3.40
N GLU A 233 21.06 35.82 3.06
CA GLU A 233 20.54 36.83 4.00
C GLU A 233 19.06 36.59 4.33
N THR A 234 18.26 36.28 3.31
CA THR A 234 16.82 35.97 3.48
C THR A 234 16.61 34.61 4.12
N LEU A 235 17.51 33.65 3.84
CA LEU A 235 17.49 32.30 4.41
C LEU A 235 17.52 32.32 5.94
N VAL A 236 18.41 33.12 6.55
CA VAL A 236 18.53 33.21 8.00
C VAL A 236 17.23 33.71 8.64
N VAL A 237 16.62 34.74 8.07
CA VAL A 237 15.36 35.34 8.58
C VAL A 237 14.21 34.34 8.44
N ALA A 238 14.02 33.78 7.25
CA ALA A 238 12.95 32.82 6.98
C ALA A 238 13.08 31.55 7.84
N THR A 239 14.30 31.05 8.05
CA THR A 239 14.56 29.89 8.91
C THR A 239 14.15 30.18 10.36
N LYS A 240 14.49 31.35 10.89
CA LYS A 240 14.09 31.75 12.25
C LYS A 240 12.57 31.86 12.39
N GLU A 241 11.89 32.45 11.41
CA GLU A 241 10.42 32.57 11.42
C GLU A 241 9.72 31.20 11.46
N ILE A 242 10.18 30.24 10.65
CA ILE A 242 9.64 28.88 10.64
C ILE A 242 9.87 28.20 11.99
N LEU A 243 11.07 28.31 12.55
CA LEU A 243 11.40 27.72 13.85
C LEU A 243 10.58 28.32 14.99
N GLU A 244 10.31 29.63 14.99
CA GLU A 244 9.43 30.26 15.98
C GLU A 244 7.99 29.79 15.85
N LYS A 245 7.47 29.62 14.63
CA LYS A 245 6.14 29.03 14.41
C LYS A 245 6.08 27.57 14.86
N LEU A 246 7.12 26.78 14.59
CA LEU A 246 7.22 25.40 15.07
C LEU A 246 7.19 25.33 16.60
N LYS A 247 7.93 26.21 17.30
CA LYS A 247 7.92 26.26 18.79
C LYS A 247 6.54 26.50 19.39
N GLN A 248 5.63 27.14 18.65
CA GLN A 248 4.26 27.42 19.11
C GLN A 248 3.31 26.22 18.92
N LEU A 249 3.71 25.20 18.15
CA LEU A 249 2.89 24.01 17.93
C LEU A 249 2.86 23.12 19.19
N PRO A 250 1.73 22.43 19.44
CA PRO A 250 1.67 21.39 20.46
C PRO A 250 2.76 20.32 20.28
N GLU A 251 3.36 19.86 21.38
CA GLU A 251 4.46 18.88 21.39
C GLU A 251 4.12 17.60 20.62
N ARG A 252 2.86 17.16 20.67
CA ARG A 252 2.37 16.01 19.89
C ARG A 252 2.48 16.24 18.39
N ILE A 253 2.08 17.41 17.90
CA ILE A 253 2.18 17.76 16.47
C ILE A 253 3.65 17.85 16.05
N LEU A 254 4.50 18.45 16.87
CA LEU A 254 5.95 18.49 16.61
C LEU A 254 6.57 17.10 16.53
N SER A 255 6.16 16.20 17.42
CA SER A 255 6.60 14.81 17.43
C SER A 255 6.11 14.05 16.20
N ASP A 256 4.86 14.26 15.78
CA ASP A 256 4.33 13.64 14.57
C ASP A 256 5.04 14.18 13.31
N LEU A 257 5.38 15.48 13.28
CA LEU A 257 6.11 16.10 12.16
C LEU A 257 7.56 15.60 12.06
N SER A 258 8.27 15.43 13.17
CA SER A 258 9.69 15.06 13.18
C SER A 258 9.97 13.66 12.60
N VAL A 259 8.94 12.82 12.48
CA VAL A 259 9.01 11.50 11.84
C VAL A 259 9.23 11.60 10.32
N GLY A 260 8.74 12.66 9.69
CA GLY A 260 8.80 12.85 8.24
C GLY A 260 10.22 13.04 7.69
N THR A 261 10.36 13.02 6.37
CA THR A 261 11.64 13.19 5.65
C THR A 261 11.79 14.57 4.99
N ASP A 262 10.71 15.35 4.92
CA ASP A 262 10.72 16.69 4.32
C ASP A 262 11.48 17.73 5.16
N LEU A 263 11.68 18.93 4.60
CA LEU A 263 12.42 20.00 5.27
C LEU A 263 11.74 20.50 6.55
N LEU A 264 10.40 20.55 6.59
CA LEU A 264 9.72 20.96 7.81
C LEU A 264 9.92 19.90 8.92
N ALA A 265 9.86 18.62 8.56
CA ALA A 265 10.15 17.51 9.46
C ALA A 265 11.58 17.59 10.01
N GLY A 266 12.56 17.91 9.15
CA GLY A 266 13.95 18.14 9.55
C GLY A 266 14.08 19.26 10.60
N MET A 267 13.42 20.40 10.39
CA MET A 267 13.42 21.50 11.37
C MET A 267 12.71 21.14 12.68
N ALA A 268 11.56 20.46 12.60
CA ALA A 268 10.82 20.00 13.78
C ALA A 268 11.68 19.02 14.61
N HIS A 269 12.37 18.09 13.94
CA HIS A 269 13.28 17.16 14.61
C HIS A 269 14.49 17.88 15.22
N ALA A 270 15.10 18.82 14.50
CA ALA A 270 16.21 19.63 15.02
C ALA A 270 15.81 20.41 16.29
N LEU A 271 14.58 20.95 16.31
CA LEU A 271 14.04 21.64 17.49
C LEU A 271 13.91 20.70 18.70
N GLN A 272 13.50 19.45 18.51
CA GLN A 272 13.46 18.43 19.57
C GLN A 272 14.86 18.00 20.02
N LEU A 273 15.84 17.94 19.11
CA LEU A 273 17.22 17.62 19.47
C LEU A 273 17.90 18.72 20.28
N LYS A 274 17.47 19.97 20.14
CA LYS A 274 17.98 21.10 20.91
C LYS A 274 17.84 20.88 22.43
N THR A 275 16.78 20.20 22.88
CA THR A 275 16.52 19.93 24.30
C THR A 275 17.22 18.69 24.82
N THR A 276 17.36 17.65 24.01
CA THR A 276 17.92 16.35 24.42
C THR A 276 19.43 16.23 24.20
N ARG A 277 19.95 16.82 23.12
CA ARG A 277 21.37 16.81 22.69
C ARG A 277 22.03 15.42 22.70
N ASN A 278 21.26 14.39 22.35
CA ASN A 278 21.76 13.03 22.24
C ASN A 278 22.57 12.85 20.94
N SER A 279 23.85 12.46 21.05
CA SER A 279 24.78 12.32 19.91
C SER A 279 24.26 11.37 18.84
N ASP A 280 23.74 10.19 19.21
CA ASP A 280 23.24 9.21 18.24
C ASP A 280 22.05 9.75 17.45
N SER A 281 21.22 10.58 18.10
CA SER A 281 20.03 11.18 17.49
C SER A 281 20.40 12.33 16.57
N VAL A 282 21.44 13.11 16.91
CA VAL A 282 22.06 14.10 16.02
C VAL A 282 22.68 13.42 14.80
N SER A 283 23.45 12.35 14.99
CA SER A 283 24.05 11.58 13.89
C SER A 283 22.97 10.99 12.97
N ARG A 284 21.86 10.48 13.51
CA ARG A 284 20.71 10.04 12.70
C ARG A 284 20.06 11.18 11.93
N TRP A 285 19.88 12.34 12.57
CA TRP A 285 19.35 13.53 11.92
C TRP A 285 20.25 13.98 10.77
N LEU A 286 21.57 14.03 10.98
CA LEU A 286 22.53 14.47 9.97
C LEU A 286 22.52 13.57 8.74
N ARG A 287 22.49 12.24 8.92
CA ARG A 287 22.38 11.32 7.77
C ARG A 287 21.09 11.55 6.96
N LYS A 288 19.96 11.72 7.67
CA LYS A 288 18.65 11.95 7.06
C LYS A 288 18.51 13.34 6.43
N HIS A 289 19.17 14.35 6.98
CA HIS A 289 18.99 15.75 6.63
C HIS A 289 20.33 16.44 6.29
N HIS A 290 21.25 15.70 5.64
CA HIS A 290 22.62 16.16 5.40
C HIS A 290 22.72 17.42 4.53
N ASN A 291 21.78 17.62 3.60
CA ASN A 291 21.69 18.80 2.73
C ASN A 291 20.56 19.76 3.16
N HIS A 292 20.25 19.81 4.46
CA HIS A 292 19.12 20.59 4.94
C HIS A 292 19.46 22.09 5.09
N PRO A 293 18.66 23.05 4.56
CA PRO A 293 18.98 24.49 4.59
C PRO A 293 19.20 25.08 5.99
N LEU A 294 18.67 24.46 7.04
CA LEU A 294 18.98 24.80 8.44
C LEU A 294 20.49 24.79 8.75
N LEU A 295 21.25 23.87 8.13
CA LEU A 295 22.71 23.80 8.30
C LEU A 295 23.39 25.00 7.64
N GLU A 296 22.92 25.40 6.45
CA GLU A 296 23.45 26.56 5.73
C GLU A 296 23.10 27.89 6.40
N ALA A 297 21.95 27.97 7.09
CA ALA A 297 21.54 29.15 7.84
C ALA A 297 22.47 29.47 9.02
N ASN A 298 23.32 28.53 9.45
CA ASN A 298 24.38 28.69 10.46
C ASN A 298 23.91 29.44 11.73
N LEU A 299 22.79 28.99 12.29
CA LEU A 299 22.20 29.58 13.50
C LEU A 299 22.91 29.04 14.75
N SER A 300 23.47 29.94 15.58
CA SER A 300 24.23 29.58 16.80
C SER A 300 23.51 28.62 17.76
N ASP A 301 22.18 28.68 17.79
CA ASP A 301 21.35 27.78 18.61
C ASP A 301 21.36 26.31 18.14
N TYR A 302 21.91 26.04 16.96
CA TYR A 302 21.92 24.77 16.23
C TYR A 302 23.32 24.28 15.86
N ASP A 303 24.40 24.92 16.32
CA ASP A 303 25.79 24.51 16.05
C ASP A 303 26.08 23.05 16.46
N PHE A 304 25.32 22.53 17.44
CA PHE A 304 25.40 21.12 17.86
C PHE A 304 25.08 20.12 16.74
N LEU A 305 24.41 20.55 15.66
CA LEU A 305 24.17 19.72 14.47
C LEU A 305 25.43 19.64 13.59
N THR A 306 26.26 20.68 13.56
CA THR A 306 27.49 20.71 12.75
C THR A 306 28.72 20.17 13.49
N ASP A 307 28.63 20.02 14.81
CA ASP A 307 29.73 19.50 15.66
C ASP A 307 29.95 17.97 15.53
N ALA A 308 29.04 17.26 14.87
CA ALA A 308 29.10 15.80 14.71
C ALA A 308 29.35 15.41 13.24
N GLU A 309 30.16 14.37 13.02
CA GLU A 309 30.29 13.78 11.69
C GLU A 309 29.05 12.92 11.36
N PRO A 310 28.49 13.02 10.13
CA PRO A 310 27.40 12.15 9.72
C PRO A 310 27.90 10.70 9.70
N PRO A 311 27.21 9.76 10.36
CA PRO A 311 27.59 8.37 10.34
C PRO A 311 27.45 7.83 8.91
N THR A 312 28.46 7.12 8.43
CA THR A 312 28.44 6.53 7.09
C THR A 312 27.48 5.35 7.01
N ASP A 313 27.31 4.62 8.13
CA ASP A 313 26.63 3.34 8.15
C ASP A 313 25.22 3.42 8.74
N PHE A 314 24.23 2.96 7.98
CA PHE A 314 22.87 2.71 8.42
C PHE A 314 22.68 1.24 8.81
N LYS A 315 22.53 0.97 10.11
CA LYS A 315 22.47 -0.40 10.64
C LYS A 315 21.02 -0.91 10.68
N ILE A 316 20.68 -1.77 9.73
CA ILE A 316 19.34 -2.34 9.57
C ILE A 316 19.32 -3.79 10.05
N SER A 317 18.40 -4.11 10.97
CA SER A 317 18.08 -5.50 11.34
C SER A 317 16.81 -5.97 10.63
N VAL A 318 16.88 -7.10 9.94
CA VAL A 318 15.77 -7.71 9.21
C VAL A 318 15.32 -8.96 9.96
N ILE A 319 14.06 -8.98 10.40
CA ILE A 319 13.47 -10.08 11.18
C ILE A 319 12.41 -10.77 10.33
N LEU A 320 12.70 -11.98 9.85
CA LEU A 320 11.82 -12.73 8.95
C LEU A 320 11.73 -14.21 9.37
N PRO A 321 10.64 -14.94 9.09
CA PRO A 321 10.60 -16.38 9.24
C PRO A 321 11.46 -17.04 8.16
N LEU A 322 12.67 -17.48 8.51
CA LEU A 322 13.58 -18.14 7.58
C LEU A 322 13.59 -19.67 7.74
N SER A 323 12.93 -20.15 8.80
CA SER A 323 12.60 -21.55 9.06
C SER A 323 11.10 -21.72 9.38
N GLY A 324 10.68 -22.96 9.64
CA GLY A 324 9.28 -23.30 9.91
C GLY A 324 8.34 -23.16 8.70
N ASP A 325 7.04 -23.03 8.98
CA ASP A 325 5.97 -23.05 7.96
C ASP A 325 6.04 -21.88 6.97
N LEU A 326 6.58 -20.74 7.39
CA LEU A 326 6.64 -19.51 6.61
C LEU A 326 8.01 -19.26 5.99
N ALA A 327 8.91 -20.25 6.02
CA ALA A 327 10.27 -20.12 5.55
C ALA A 327 10.39 -19.66 4.08
N ASN A 328 9.53 -20.19 3.19
CA ASN A 328 9.51 -19.76 1.78
C ASN A 328 9.06 -18.30 1.63
N ALA A 329 8.07 -17.87 2.42
CA ALA A 329 7.59 -16.50 2.42
C ALA A 329 8.67 -15.53 2.92
N GLY A 330 9.32 -15.83 4.06
CA GLY A 330 10.41 -15.01 4.56
C GLY A 330 11.63 -15.00 3.65
N ARG A 331 11.97 -16.13 3.01
CA ARG A 331 13.03 -16.17 1.98
C ARG A 331 12.70 -15.32 0.75
N ALA A 332 11.45 -15.32 0.30
CA ALA A 332 11.02 -14.47 -0.81
C ALA A 332 11.23 -12.98 -0.49
N ILE A 333 10.75 -12.52 0.67
CA ILE A 333 10.95 -11.14 1.14
C ILE A 333 12.44 -10.81 1.26
N ARG A 334 13.22 -11.71 1.88
CA ARG A 334 14.68 -11.55 2.02
C ARG A 334 15.35 -11.38 0.65
N ASP A 335 14.97 -12.19 -0.34
CA ASP A 335 15.56 -12.12 -1.68
C ASP A 335 15.29 -10.74 -2.33
N GLY A 336 14.10 -10.16 -2.14
CA GLY A 336 13.78 -8.80 -2.58
C GLY A 336 14.54 -7.71 -1.83
N ILE A 337 14.67 -7.83 -0.51
CA ILE A 337 15.48 -6.91 0.32
C ILE A 337 16.93 -6.89 -0.16
N LEU A 338 17.51 -8.07 -0.37
CA LEU A 338 18.90 -8.21 -0.82
C LEU A 338 19.11 -7.61 -2.22
N TYR A 339 18.14 -7.78 -3.13
CA TYR A 339 18.19 -7.17 -4.46
C TYR A 339 18.30 -5.63 -4.36
N GLU A 340 17.37 -4.99 -3.64
CA GLU A 340 17.35 -3.53 -3.50
C GLU A 340 18.55 -3.01 -2.70
N TYR A 341 18.99 -3.75 -1.68
CA TYR A 341 20.20 -3.45 -0.91
C TYR A 341 21.45 -3.44 -1.79
N HIS A 342 21.65 -4.45 -2.65
CA HIS A 342 22.82 -4.53 -3.52
C HIS A 342 22.86 -3.41 -4.56
N LYS A 343 21.71 -2.88 -4.98
CA LYS A 343 21.61 -1.74 -5.89
C LYS A 343 22.16 -0.45 -5.29
N HIS A 344 22.00 -0.25 -3.97
CA HIS A 344 22.39 0.99 -3.29
C HIS A 344 23.66 0.87 -2.44
N ARG A 345 24.14 -0.35 -2.17
CA ARG A 345 25.36 -0.59 -1.37
C ARG A 345 26.61 0.16 -1.86
N PRO A 346 26.86 0.37 -3.17
CA PRO A 346 28.03 1.14 -3.60
C PRO A 346 27.98 2.60 -3.17
N ASP A 347 26.78 3.17 -3.03
CA ASP A 347 26.55 4.59 -2.84
C ASP A 347 26.21 4.94 -1.38
N LEU A 348 25.64 3.98 -0.64
CA LEU A 348 25.18 4.14 0.74
C LEU A 348 25.87 3.13 1.66
N GLY A 349 26.44 3.62 2.78
CA GLY A 349 26.90 2.76 3.86
C GLY A 349 25.69 2.16 4.56
N ILE A 350 25.31 0.93 4.20
CA ILE A 350 24.22 0.20 4.86
C ILE A 350 24.79 -1.10 5.40
N ALA A 351 24.62 -1.33 6.70
CA ALA A 351 25.00 -2.56 7.38
C ALA A 351 23.73 -3.39 7.66
N LEU A 352 23.56 -4.49 6.92
CA LEU A 352 22.37 -5.34 7.00
C LEU A 352 22.63 -6.59 7.84
N THR A 353 21.81 -6.82 8.87
CA THR A 353 21.79 -8.07 9.65
C THR A 353 20.45 -8.77 9.46
N ILE A 354 20.45 -10.03 9.00
CA ILE A 354 19.23 -10.80 8.75
C ILE A 354 19.11 -11.90 9.82
N ILE A 355 17.94 -11.99 10.45
CA ILE A 355 17.70 -12.81 11.63
C ILE A 355 16.42 -13.63 11.44
N ASP A 356 16.49 -14.91 11.76
CA ASP A 356 15.33 -15.79 11.72
C ASP A 356 14.41 -15.55 12.93
N SER A 357 13.22 -15.05 12.68
CA SER A 357 12.20 -14.78 13.70
C SER A 357 11.80 -16.00 14.52
N GLU A 358 11.91 -17.21 13.98
CA GLU A 358 11.55 -18.43 14.72
C GLU A 358 12.62 -18.82 15.75
N SER A 359 13.86 -18.34 15.58
CA SER A 359 14.94 -18.52 16.55
C SER A 359 14.89 -17.52 17.72
N LEU A 360 14.05 -16.49 17.62
CA LEU A 360 14.00 -15.41 18.61
C LEU A 360 12.99 -15.70 19.71
N THR A 361 13.45 -15.62 20.96
CA THR A 361 12.56 -15.55 22.14
C THR A 361 12.01 -14.13 22.29
N ALA A 362 10.93 -13.96 23.06
CA ALA A 362 10.37 -12.63 23.35
C ALA A 362 11.41 -11.69 24.01
N ASN A 363 12.27 -12.23 24.88
CA ASN A 363 13.33 -11.45 25.54
C ASN A 363 14.40 -10.98 24.55
N MET A 364 14.83 -11.84 23.62
CA MET A 364 15.81 -11.47 22.58
C MET A 364 15.23 -10.41 21.64
N LEU A 365 13.95 -10.54 21.29
CA LEU A 365 13.23 -9.56 20.47
C LEU A 365 13.14 -8.20 21.17
N ALA A 366 12.86 -8.18 22.48
CA ALA A 366 12.86 -6.97 23.29
C ALA A 366 14.26 -6.33 23.40
N GLN A 367 15.31 -7.13 23.57
CA GLN A 367 16.69 -6.63 23.60
C GLN A 367 17.09 -5.98 22.27
N MET A 368 16.67 -6.57 21.15
CA MET A 368 16.92 -6.00 19.83
C MET A 368 16.25 -4.64 19.64
N GLY A 369 15.02 -4.48 20.12
CA GLY A 369 14.30 -3.19 20.10
C GLY A 369 14.96 -2.09 20.94
N ARG A 370 15.88 -2.45 21.84
CA ARG A 370 16.64 -1.54 22.71
C ARG A 370 18.13 -1.51 22.38
N SER A 371 18.54 -2.17 21.30
CA SER A 371 19.94 -2.31 20.91
C SER A 371 20.47 -0.99 20.38
N SER A 372 21.64 -0.55 20.86
CA SER A 372 22.38 0.58 20.29
C SER A 372 23.06 0.24 18.95
N VAL A 373 23.09 -1.05 18.58
CA VAL A 373 23.68 -1.50 17.30
C VAL A 373 22.67 -1.40 16.17
N THR A 374 21.38 -1.57 16.45
CA THR A 374 20.32 -1.52 15.43
C THR A 374 19.75 -0.12 15.38
N GLU A 375 19.65 0.46 14.19
CA GLU A 375 19.06 1.79 14.02
C GLU A 375 17.69 1.72 13.34
N PHE A 376 17.38 0.63 12.64
CA PHE A 376 16.09 0.43 12.00
C PHE A 376 15.79 -1.06 11.90
N VAL A 377 14.53 -1.43 12.10
CA VAL A 377 14.09 -2.83 11.96
C VAL A 377 13.14 -2.95 10.77
N ILE A 378 13.40 -3.92 9.89
CA ILE A 378 12.45 -4.37 8.88
C ILE A 378 11.85 -5.71 9.34
N GLY A 379 10.54 -5.77 9.46
CA GLY A 379 9.80 -6.88 10.08
C GLY A 379 9.40 -6.60 11.53
N PRO A 380 8.83 -7.58 12.25
CA PRO A 380 8.53 -8.95 11.80
C PRO A 380 7.42 -9.06 10.73
N LEU A 381 7.22 -10.27 10.20
CA LEU A 381 6.15 -10.60 9.24
C LEU A 381 4.88 -11.14 9.93
N GLN A 382 5.03 -12.06 10.88
CA GLN A 382 3.90 -12.71 11.55
C GLN A 382 3.19 -11.73 12.49
N LYS A 383 1.85 -11.70 12.45
CA LYS A 383 1.04 -10.75 13.23
C LYS A 383 1.29 -10.85 14.73
N GLU A 384 1.46 -12.06 15.25
CA GLU A 384 1.79 -12.34 16.64
C GLU A 384 3.17 -11.80 17.01
N ARG A 385 4.16 -11.97 16.12
CA ARG A 385 5.54 -11.48 16.34
C ARG A 385 5.60 -9.96 16.27
N VAL A 386 4.88 -9.33 15.34
CA VAL A 386 4.76 -7.86 15.29
C VAL A 386 4.14 -7.35 16.58
N THR A 387 2.99 -7.90 17.00
CA THR A 387 2.30 -7.47 18.23
C THR A 387 3.21 -7.63 19.45
N SER A 388 3.86 -8.78 19.59
CA SER A 388 4.78 -9.06 20.69
C SER A 388 5.97 -8.11 20.69
N PHE A 389 6.53 -7.78 19.52
CA PHE A 389 7.63 -6.83 19.41
C PHE A 389 7.22 -5.42 19.83
N LEU A 390 6.08 -4.93 19.34
CA LEU A 390 5.63 -3.58 19.64
C LEU A 390 5.25 -3.40 21.12
N GLN A 391 4.78 -4.46 21.79
CA GLN A 391 4.56 -4.47 23.24
C GLN A 391 5.85 -4.23 24.05
N THR A 392 7.03 -4.50 23.47
CA THR A 392 8.32 -4.22 24.13
C THR A 392 8.70 -2.74 24.15
N GLN A 393 7.94 -1.91 23.43
CA GLN A 393 8.19 -0.49 23.17
C GLN A 393 9.61 -0.27 22.63
N PRO A 394 9.88 -0.69 21.38
CA PRO A 394 11.20 -0.52 20.79
C PRO A 394 11.59 0.97 20.75
N ASP A 395 12.85 1.23 21.10
CA ASP A 395 13.46 2.58 21.05
C ASP A 395 13.95 2.90 19.62
N VAL A 396 13.94 1.91 18.72
CA VAL A 396 14.34 2.02 17.31
C VAL A 396 13.13 2.05 16.38
N PRO A 397 13.16 2.79 15.26
CA PRO A 397 12.10 2.76 14.27
C PRO A 397 11.89 1.37 13.66
N VAL A 398 10.64 1.03 13.38
CA VAL A 398 10.25 -0.30 12.89
C VAL A 398 9.39 -0.18 11.64
N LEU A 399 9.74 -0.88 10.57
CA LEU A 399 8.87 -1.16 9.44
C LEU A 399 8.32 -2.58 9.56
N ALA A 400 7.16 -2.71 10.20
CA ALA A 400 6.46 -3.99 10.30
C ALA A 400 5.97 -4.43 8.92
N LEU A 401 6.15 -5.71 8.58
CA LEU A 401 5.71 -6.27 7.30
C LEU A 401 4.27 -6.84 7.38
N ASN A 402 3.49 -6.28 8.28
CA ASN A 402 2.08 -6.61 8.51
C ASN A 402 1.37 -5.38 9.06
N ARG A 403 0.06 -5.26 8.82
CA ARG A 403 -0.72 -4.10 9.25
C ARG A 403 -1.02 -4.20 10.74
N VAL A 404 -0.64 -3.17 11.49
CA VAL A 404 -0.95 -3.05 12.92
C VAL A 404 -1.54 -1.68 13.25
N PRO A 405 -2.58 -1.62 14.11
CA PRO A 405 -3.11 -0.35 14.59
C PRO A 405 -2.12 0.25 15.59
N THR A 406 -1.29 1.18 15.14
CA THR A 406 -0.27 1.87 15.96
C THR A 406 -0.85 3.02 16.78
N ASN A 407 -1.98 3.59 16.34
CA ASN A 407 -2.64 4.74 16.95
C ASN A 407 -3.12 4.54 18.41
N LYS A 408 -3.11 3.30 18.92
CA LYS A 408 -3.47 2.96 20.30
C LYS A 408 -2.27 2.59 21.18
N LEU A 409 -1.06 2.59 20.63
CA LEU A 409 0.14 2.16 21.33
C LEU A 409 0.94 3.38 21.79
N ALA A 410 1.39 3.37 23.05
CA ALA A 410 2.39 4.30 23.53
C ALA A 410 3.75 3.86 22.97
N LEU A 411 4.11 4.38 21.80
CA LEU A 411 5.35 4.06 21.09
C LEU A 411 6.42 5.10 21.43
N LYS A 412 7.65 4.64 21.66
CA LYS A 412 8.81 5.52 21.89
C LYS A 412 9.52 5.93 20.59
N SER A 413 9.33 5.13 19.54
CA SER A 413 9.95 5.31 18.25
C SER A 413 8.91 5.07 17.15
N PRO A 414 9.07 5.66 15.95
CA PRO A 414 8.12 5.49 14.86
C PRO A 414 7.94 4.02 14.45
N VAL A 415 6.68 3.62 14.27
CA VAL A 415 6.33 2.30 13.75
C VAL A 415 5.52 2.48 12.48
N TYR A 416 6.06 1.97 11.39
CA TYR A 416 5.46 1.95 10.07
C TYR A 416 4.94 0.54 9.76
N SER A 417 3.94 0.44 8.91
CA SER A 417 3.47 -0.86 8.39
C SER A 417 3.44 -0.88 6.87
N LEU A 418 4.06 -1.88 6.27
CA LEU A 418 3.92 -2.22 4.85
C LEU A 418 3.33 -3.63 4.75
N SER A 419 2.26 -3.79 3.98
CA SER A 419 1.68 -5.11 3.71
C SER A 419 0.97 -5.14 2.37
N LEU A 420 0.69 -6.34 1.84
CA LEU A 420 -0.18 -6.47 0.67
C LEU A 420 -1.66 -6.39 1.08
N ALA A 421 -2.05 -5.39 1.88
CA ALA A 421 -3.41 -5.24 2.40
C ALA A 421 -4.48 -5.26 1.28
N VAL A 422 -5.52 -6.09 1.45
CA VAL A 422 -6.64 -6.17 0.48
C VAL A 422 -7.51 -4.91 0.48
N GLU A 423 -7.48 -4.14 1.56
CA GLU A 423 -8.16 -2.86 1.64
C GLU A 423 -7.58 -1.86 0.63
N ASP A 424 -6.27 -1.93 0.37
CA ASP A 424 -5.61 -1.05 -0.59
C ASP A 424 -5.94 -1.44 -2.03
N ASP A 425 -6.08 -2.75 -2.31
CA ASP A 425 -6.57 -3.25 -3.60
C ASP A 425 -8.02 -2.78 -3.84
N ALA A 426 -8.89 -2.85 -2.82
CA ALA A 426 -10.28 -2.37 -2.88
C ALA A 426 -10.37 -0.87 -3.14
N LYS A 427 -9.60 -0.07 -2.39
CA LYS A 427 -9.51 1.38 -2.59
C LYS A 427 -8.98 1.71 -3.99
N SER A 428 -8.02 0.94 -4.51
CA SER A 428 -7.49 1.11 -5.87
C SER A 428 -8.57 0.89 -6.92
N ALA A 429 -9.40 -0.14 -6.78
CA ALA A 429 -10.54 -0.38 -7.67
C ALA A 429 -11.54 0.78 -7.65
N VAL A 430 -11.93 1.24 -6.46
CA VAL A 430 -12.87 2.36 -6.29
C VAL A 430 -12.28 3.67 -6.82
N ASN A 431 -11.00 3.94 -6.59
CA ASN A 431 -10.31 5.10 -7.16
C ASN A 431 -10.28 5.06 -8.69
N GLN A 432 -10.13 3.88 -9.29
CA GLN A 432 -10.18 3.73 -10.75
C GLN A 432 -11.59 4.01 -11.28
N ILE A 433 -12.64 3.53 -10.59
CA ILE A 433 -14.03 3.84 -10.90
C ILE A 433 -14.26 5.37 -10.85
N ALA A 434 -13.77 6.03 -9.80
CA ALA A 434 -13.93 7.48 -9.59
C ALA A 434 -13.23 8.34 -10.65
N ARG A 435 -12.19 7.81 -11.32
CA ARG A 435 -11.54 8.50 -12.46
C ARG A 435 -12.38 8.49 -13.72
N GLU A 436 -13.30 7.54 -13.84
CA GLU A 436 -14.12 7.32 -15.04
C GLU A 436 -15.56 7.81 -14.84
N MET A 437 -16.04 7.90 -13.60
CA MET A 437 -17.44 8.13 -13.26
C MET A 437 -17.57 9.03 -12.03
N ASP A 438 -18.47 10.01 -12.10
CA ASP A 438 -18.85 10.84 -10.95
C ASP A 438 -19.92 10.12 -10.10
N LEU A 439 -19.83 10.25 -8.77
CA LEU A 439 -20.75 9.66 -7.78
C LEU A 439 -21.17 8.20 -8.09
N PRO A 440 -20.21 7.26 -8.20
CA PRO A 440 -20.49 5.91 -8.67
C PRO A 440 -21.40 5.13 -7.73
N ARG A 441 -22.32 4.36 -8.29
CA ARG A 441 -23.15 3.41 -7.54
C ARG A 441 -22.73 1.97 -7.84
N ILE A 442 -22.19 1.28 -6.85
CA ILE A 442 -21.53 -0.03 -7.07
C ILE A 442 -22.27 -1.20 -6.42
N VAL A 443 -22.07 -2.39 -6.99
CA VAL A 443 -22.32 -3.68 -6.31
C VAL A 443 -20.99 -4.33 -5.99
N VAL A 444 -20.86 -4.89 -4.80
CA VAL A 444 -19.65 -5.61 -4.39
C VAL A 444 -19.96 -7.10 -4.22
N PHE A 445 -19.19 -7.93 -4.92
CA PHE A 445 -19.16 -9.36 -4.74
C PHE A 445 -17.84 -9.79 -4.11
N HIS A 446 -17.89 -10.78 -3.24
CA HIS A 446 -16.69 -11.37 -2.67
C HIS A 446 -16.85 -12.86 -2.40
N ASP A 447 -15.74 -13.58 -2.35
CA ASP A 447 -15.72 -14.96 -1.85
C ASP A 447 -16.07 -15.03 -0.35
N ASP A 448 -16.58 -16.17 0.11
CA ASP A 448 -16.84 -16.41 1.54
C ASP A 448 -15.53 -16.64 2.30
N SER A 449 -14.81 -15.55 2.55
CA SER A 449 -13.54 -15.54 3.26
C SER A 449 -13.36 -14.23 4.05
N THR A 450 -12.47 -14.24 5.05
CA THR A 450 -12.18 -13.04 5.85
C THR A 450 -11.60 -11.93 4.98
N LEU A 451 -10.72 -12.28 4.03
CA LEU A 451 -10.19 -11.34 3.03
C LEU A 451 -11.30 -10.79 2.14
N GLY A 452 -12.22 -11.63 1.68
CA GLY A 452 -13.36 -11.21 0.87
C GLY A 452 -14.21 -10.17 1.59
N THR A 453 -14.59 -10.47 2.85
CA THR A 453 -15.37 -9.55 3.68
C THR A 453 -14.65 -8.21 3.90
N ARG A 454 -13.35 -8.24 4.22
CA ARG A 454 -12.54 -7.02 4.41
C ARG A 454 -12.40 -6.20 3.14
N THR A 455 -12.21 -6.87 2.00
CA THR A 455 -12.17 -6.22 0.68
C THR A 455 -13.50 -5.53 0.40
N ALA A 456 -14.61 -6.21 0.69
CA ALA A 456 -15.93 -5.66 0.45
C ALA A 456 -16.27 -4.47 1.35
N GLU A 457 -15.92 -4.55 2.64
CA GLU A 457 -16.06 -3.44 3.59
C GLU A 457 -15.19 -2.24 3.17
N ALA A 458 -13.94 -2.47 2.77
CA ALA A 458 -13.06 -1.40 2.30
C ALA A 458 -13.57 -0.74 1.01
N ALA A 459 -14.10 -1.53 0.07
CA ALA A 459 -14.71 -1.01 -1.15
C ALA A 459 -15.96 -0.16 -0.84
N HIS A 460 -16.82 -0.64 0.06
CA HIS A 460 -18.01 0.08 0.50
C HIS A 460 -17.65 1.42 1.14
N ASN A 461 -16.81 1.39 2.18
CA ASN A 461 -16.41 2.58 2.92
C ASN A 461 -15.71 3.60 2.03
N HIS A 462 -14.80 3.14 1.15
CA HIS A 462 -14.10 4.06 0.24
C HIS A 462 -15.02 4.65 -0.83
N THR A 463 -16.07 3.93 -1.24
CA THR A 463 -17.08 4.45 -2.16
C THR A 463 -17.87 5.59 -1.53
N GLU A 464 -18.23 5.48 -0.25
CA GLU A 464 -18.90 6.56 0.47
C GLU A 464 -17.99 7.77 0.65
N ILE A 465 -16.70 7.56 0.94
CA ILE A 465 -15.71 8.64 1.07
C ILE A 465 -15.60 9.48 -0.21
N ILE A 466 -15.69 8.86 -1.39
CA ILE A 466 -15.65 9.58 -2.67
C ILE A 466 -17.02 10.12 -3.10
N GLY A 467 -18.05 10.03 -2.24
CA GLY A 467 -19.41 10.51 -2.51
C GLY A 467 -20.30 9.56 -3.33
N GLY A 468 -19.82 8.37 -3.64
CA GLY A 468 -20.62 7.32 -4.29
C GLY A 468 -21.56 6.60 -3.32
N SER A 469 -22.20 5.53 -3.79
CA SER A 469 -23.03 4.66 -2.96
C SER A 469 -22.86 3.18 -3.29
N THR A 470 -23.12 2.31 -2.30
CA THR A 470 -23.12 0.84 -2.51
C THR A 470 -24.54 0.33 -2.52
N ALA A 471 -24.95 -0.34 -3.59
CA ALA A 471 -26.29 -0.90 -3.74
C ALA A 471 -26.45 -2.27 -3.05
N GLY A 472 -25.35 -2.92 -2.72
CA GLY A 472 -25.31 -4.12 -1.90
C GLY A 472 -23.96 -4.81 -1.94
N ILE A 473 -23.71 -5.58 -0.89
CA ILE A 473 -22.56 -6.48 -0.76
C ILE A 473 -23.10 -7.90 -0.73
N PHE A 474 -22.55 -8.78 -1.57
CA PHE A 474 -23.04 -10.14 -1.74
C PHE A 474 -21.89 -11.15 -1.73
N VAL A 475 -22.08 -12.23 -0.99
CA VAL A 475 -21.17 -13.37 -0.99
C VAL A 475 -21.42 -14.22 -2.24
N LEU A 476 -20.37 -14.49 -3.02
CA LEU A 476 -20.39 -15.45 -4.12
C LEU A 476 -20.13 -16.85 -3.58
N ASP A 477 -21.21 -17.63 -3.46
CA ASP A 477 -21.12 -19.05 -3.10
C ASP A 477 -20.20 -19.81 -4.08
N GLN A 478 -19.54 -20.85 -3.58
CA GLN A 478 -18.61 -21.60 -4.41
C GLN A 478 -19.26 -22.45 -5.49
N LYS A 479 -20.46 -22.95 -5.24
CA LYS A 479 -21.18 -23.86 -6.12
C LYS A 479 -22.29 -23.15 -6.89
N LYS A 480 -22.86 -22.09 -6.30
CA LYS A 480 -24.03 -21.37 -6.83
C LYS A 480 -23.85 -19.84 -6.83
N PRO A 481 -22.80 -19.29 -7.46
CA PRO A 481 -22.58 -17.84 -7.55
C PRO A 481 -23.76 -17.09 -8.19
N GLU A 482 -24.53 -17.75 -9.07
CA GLU A 482 -25.70 -17.18 -9.74
C GLU A 482 -26.80 -16.70 -8.80
N ILE A 483 -26.91 -17.28 -7.59
CA ILE A 483 -27.92 -16.86 -6.61
C ILE A 483 -27.66 -15.41 -6.17
N ALA A 484 -26.39 -15.08 -5.91
CA ALA A 484 -25.99 -13.73 -5.51
C ALA A 484 -26.16 -12.75 -6.66
N ILE A 485 -25.74 -13.11 -7.87
CA ILE A 485 -25.86 -12.27 -9.07
C ILE A 485 -27.33 -11.96 -9.36
N THR A 486 -28.19 -12.98 -9.44
CA THR A 486 -29.62 -12.79 -9.75
C THR A 486 -30.38 -12.03 -8.67
N LYS A 487 -29.93 -12.10 -7.41
CA LYS A 487 -30.48 -11.30 -6.31
C LYS A 487 -30.02 -9.84 -6.41
N ALA A 488 -28.73 -9.60 -6.62
CA ALA A 488 -28.16 -8.25 -6.68
C ALA A 488 -28.81 -7.39 -7.77
N PHE A 489 -29.07 -7.99 -8.93
CA PHE A 489 -29.61 -7.28 -10.11
C PHE A 489 -31.14 -7.40 -10.29
N GLY A 490 -31.86 -7.96 -9.31
CA GLY A 490 -33.33 -8.03 -9.34
C GLY A 490 -33.91 -9.02 -10.35
N ILE A 491 -33.09 -9.90 -10.93
CA ILE A 491 -33.50 -10.94 -11.89
C ILE A 491 -34.49 -11.90 -11.22
N SER A 492 -34.23 -12.27 -9.96
CA SER A 492 -35.13 -13.10 -9.16
C SER A 492 -36.51 -12.46 -9.00
N ASP A 493 -36.57 -11.15 -8.76
CA ASP A 493 -37.82 -10.41 -8.60
C ASP A 493 -38.60 -10.29 -9.92
N SER A 494 -37.89 -10.05 -11.04
CA SER A 494 -38.52 -10.03 -12.37
C SER A 494 -39.14 -11.39 -12.71
N ASN A 495 -38.42 -12.47 -12.45
CA ASN A 495 -38.91 -13.83 -12.65
C ASN A 495 -40.08 -14.17 -11.73
N ASN A 496 -40.06 -13.72 -10.47
CA ASN A 496 -41.17 -13.87 -9.53
C ASN A 496 -42.42 -13.11 -10.01
N ARG A 497 -42.25 -11.88 -10.50
CA ARG A 497 -43.33 -11.05 -11.04
C ARG A 497 -43.97 -11.72 -12.26
N ARG A 498 -43.17 -12.19 -13.21
CA ARG A 498 -43.66 -12.96 -14.38
C ARG A 498 -44.48 -14.17 -13.93
N ARG A 499 -43.96 -15.00 -13.01
CA ARG A 499 -44.66 -16.18 -12.49
C ARG A 499 -45.99 -15.82 -11.83
N LYS A 500 -46.05 -14.74 -11.05
CA LYS A 500 -47.29 -14.25 -10.43
C LYS A 500 -48.30 -13.79 -11.49
N LEU A 501 -47.86 -13.01 -12.48
CA LEU A 501 -48.73 -12.52 -13.56
C LEU A 501 -49.25 -13.66 -14.45
N SER A 502 -48.41 -14.63 -14.82
CA SER A 502 -48.85 -15.81 -15.59
C SER A 502 -49.93 -16.60 -14.84
N LYS A 503 -49.79 -16.76 -13.52
CA LYS A 503 -50.81 -17.43 -12.69
C LYS A 503 -52.12 -16.65 -12.63
N ILE A 504 -52.05 -15.32 -12.50
CA ILE A 504 -53.25 -14.46 -12.42
C ILE A 504 -53.99 -14.41 -13.75
N LEU A 505 -53.27 -14.29 -14.86
CA LEU A 505 -53.85 -14.15 -16.19
C LEU A 505 -54.22 -15.49 -16.85
N GLY A 506 -53.74 -16.61 -16.32
CA GLY A 506 -53.94 -17.94 -16.93
C GLY A 506 -53.21 -18.12 -18.27
N LEU A 507 -52.21 -17.28 -18.56
CA LEU A 507 -51.48 -17.27 -19.83
C LEU A 507 -49.99 -17.51 -19.58
N GLN A 508 -49.33 -18.21 -20.51
CA GLN A 508 -47.87 -18.27 -20.54
C GLN A 508 -47.34 -16.93 -21.03
N LEU A 509 -46.59 -16.24 -20.18
CA LEU A 509 -45.98 -14.95 -20.52
C LEU A 509 -44.53 -15.19 -20.92
N GLU A 510 -44.22 -14.89 -22.18
CA GLU A 510 -42.85 -14.70 -22.63
C GLU A 510 -42.30 -13.40 -22.03
N HIS A 511 -41.09 -13.46 -21.47
CA HIS A 511 -40.47 -12.28 -20.86
C HIS A 511 -38.96 -12.49 -20.69
N THR A 512 -38.21 -11.48 -21.11
CA THR A 512 -36.80 -11.33 -20.78
C THR A 512 -36.66 -10.62 -19.43
N PRO A 513 -35.89 -11.17 -18.47
CA PRO A 513 -35.65 -10.52 -17.18
C PRO A 513 -35.18 -9.08 -17.31
N ARG A 514 -35.88 -8.15 -16.67
CA ARG A 514 -35.43 -6.77 -16.55
C ARG A 514 -34.46 -6.68 -15.38
N ILE A 515 -33.19 -6.45 -15.70
CA ILE A 515 -32.17 -6.12 -14.70
C ILE A 515 -32.31 -4.67 -14.24
N ARG A 516 -31.83 -4.40 -13.03
CA ARG A 516 -31.66 -3.03 -12.56
C ARG A 516 -30.50 -2.35 -13.33
N GLN A 517 -30.70 -1.08 -13.69
CA GLN A 517 -29.79 -0.30 -14.54
C GLN A 517 -29.21 0.92 -13.79
N ASP A 518 -29.44 0.97 -12.48
CA ASP A 518 -29.02 2.05 -11.59
C ASP A 518 -27.56 1.92 -11.12
N MET A 519 -26.84 0.89 -11.60
CA MET A 519 -25.48 0.53 -11.17
C MET A 519 -24.44 1.00 -12.19
N SER A 520 -23.39 1.63 -11.69
CA SER A 520 -22.28 2.13 -12.50
C SER A 520 -21.19 1.07 -12.73
N ALA A 521 -20.92 0.24 -11.71
CA ALA A 521 -19.86 -0.76 -11.76
C ALA A 521 -20.08 -1.93 -10.79
N ILE A 522 -19.38 -3.02 -11.05
CA ILE A 522 -19.30 -4.20 -10.19
C ILE A 522 -17.86 -4.35 -9.70
N ILE A 523 -17.67 -4.51 -8.40
CA ILE A 523 -16.38 -4.93 -7.83
C ILE A 523 -16.49 -6.39 -7.41
N VAL A 524 -15.50 -7.21 -7.76
CA VAL A 524 -15.44 -8.63 -7.40
C VAL A 524 -14.10 -8.96 -6.76
N HIS A 525 -14.11 -9.39 -5.50
CA HIS A 525 -12.97 -10.06 -4.89
C HIS A 525 -13.05 -11.57 -5.12
N THR A 526 -12.04 -12.15 -5.77
CA THR A 526 -12.02 -13.58 -6.08
C THR A 526 -10.61 -14.08 -6.40
N ASP A 527 -10.40 -15.40 -6.41
CA ASP A 527 -9.18 -16.00 -6.95
C ASP A 527 -9.16 -16.02 -8.49
N PRO A 528 -7.98 -16.17 -9.12
CA PRO A 528 -7.84 -16.12 -10.57
C PRO A 528 -8.59 -17.20 -11.35
N LYS A 529 -8.79 -18.41 -10.78
CA LYS A 529 -9.49 -19.49 -11.49
C LYS A 529 -10.98 -19.18 -11.57
N ARG A 530 -11.55 -18.69 -10.47
CA ARG A 530 -12.96 -18.27 -10.41
C ARG A 530 -13.23 -17.01 -11.22
N ALA A 531 -12.30 -16.06 -11.25
CA ALA A 531 -12.43 -14.83 -12.02
C ALA A 531 -12.76 -15.09 -13.50
N GLN A 532 -12.08 -16.09 -14.09
CA GLN A 532 -12.31 -16.54 -15.47
C GLN A 532 -13.75 -17.01 -15.72
N GLN A 533 -14.45 -17.51 -14.70
CA GLN A 533 -15.84 -17.99 -14.82
C GLN A 533 -16.87 -16.90 -14.53
N ILE A 534 -16.51 -15.90 -13.72
CA ILE A 534 -17.46 -14.88 -13.23
C ILE A 534 -17.91 -13.96 -14.35
N ARG A 535 -17.00 -13.50 -15.22
CA ARG A 535 -17.39 -12.58 -16.28
C ARG A 535 -18.35 -13.22 -17.31
N PRO A 536 -18.09 -14.41 -17.87
CA PRO A 536 -19.06 -15.09 -18.73
C PRO A 536 -20.41 -15.35 -18.04
N LEU A 537 -20.39 -15.60 -16.73
CA LEU A 537 -21.62 -15.77 -15.95
C LEU A 537 -22.41 -14.45 -15.79
N LEU A 538 -21.74 -13.32 -15.63
CA LEU A 538 -22.38 -12.00 -15.62
C LEU A 538 -23.03 -11.70 -16.98
N ASP A 539 -22.34 -12.01 -18.08
CA ASP A 539 -22.86 -11.86 -19.45
C ASP A 539 -24.13 -12.70 -19.66
N PHE A 540 -24.13 -13.97 -19.21
CA PHE A 540 -25.32 -14.82 -19.24
C PHE A 540 -26.54 -14.22 -18.51
N TYR A 541 -26.28 -13.37 -17.51
CA TYR A 541 -27.31 -12.63 -16.75
C TYR A 541 -27.50 -11.19 -17.23
N TYR A 542 -27.21 -10.91 -18.51
CA TYR A 542 -27.47 -9.64 -19.21
C TYR A 542 -26.64 -8.45 -18.69
N LEU A 543 -25.45 -8.69 -18.13
CA LEU A 543 -24.56 -7.65 -17.59
C LEU A 543 -23.36 -7.36 -18.51
N GLU A 544 -23.52 -7.60 -19.81
CA GLU A 544 -22.47 -7.42 -20.82
C GLU A 544 -21.91 -5.99 -20.89
N ASP A 545 -22.77 -4.98 -20.76
CA ASP A 545 -22.35 -3.58 -20.77
C ASP A 545 -21.83 -3.08 -19.41
N THR A 546 -22.00 -3.87 -18.34
CA THR A 546 -21.63 -3.44 -16.99
C THR A 546 -20.12 -3.59 -16.77
N ARG A 547 -19.49 -2.50 -16.29
CA ARG A 547 -18.06 -2.48 -16.03
C ARG A 547 -17.72 -3.31 -14.78
N VAL A 548 -16.79 -4.24 -14.92
CA VAL A 548 -16.39 -5.16 -13.83
C VAL A 548 -14.95 -4.88 -13.41
N PHE A 549 -14.72 -4.72 -12.11
CA PHE A 549 -13.42 -4.55 -11.49
C PHE A 549 -13.10 -5.79 -10.66
N LEU A 550 -12.06 -6.51 -11.05
CA LEU A 550 -11.65 -7.77 -10.45
C LEU A 550 -10.42 -7.56 -9.57
N ILE A 551 -10.54 -7.93 -8.29
CA ILE A 551 -9.47 -7.90 -7.30
C ILE A 551 -9.00 -9.32 -7.03
N GLY A 552 -7.69 -9.54 -7.11
CA GLY A 552 -7.09 -10.86 -6.90
C GLY A 552 -7.10 -11.78 -8.13
N ALA A 553 -7.61 -11.31 -9.27
CA ALA A 553 -7.82 -12.09 -10.48
C ALA A 553 -6.62 -12.18 -11.43
N TYR A 554 -5.55 -11.41 -11.22
CA TYR A 554 -4.43 -11.35 -12.17
C TYR A 554 -3.73 -12.70 -12.37
N ARG A 555 -3.37 -12.96 -13.63
CA ARG A 555 -2.57 -14.10 -14.11
C ARG A 555 -1.59 -13.64 -15.19
N SER A 556 -0.47 -14.33 -15.31
CA SER A 556 0.53 -14.05 -16.35
C SER A 556 0.08 -14.46 -17.76
N ASP A 557 -0.85 -15.41 -17.87
CA ASP A 557 -1.43 -15.90 -19.14
C ASP A 557 -2.72 -15.17 -19.52
N LEU A 558 -2.96 -13.97 -18.98
CA LEU A 558 -4.19 -13.22 -19.19
C LEU A 558 -4.46 -12.92 -20.68
N SER A 559 -3.42 -12.77 -21.50
CA SER A 559 -3.54 -12.63 -22.96
C SER A 559 -4.21 -13.83 -23.62
N ASP A 560 -3.97 -15.03 -23.11
CA ASP A 560 -4.42 -16.27 -23.73
C ASP A 560 -5.89 -16.57 -23.39
N ILE A 561 -6.41 -15.93 -22.34
CA ILE A 561 -7.78 -16.08 -21.82
C ILE A 561 -8.57 -14.77 -21.86
N ALA A 562 -8.13 -13.78 -22.65
CA ALA A 562 -8.73 -12.44 -22.69
C ALA A 562 -10.22 -12.46 -23.06
N GLU A 563 -10.67 -13.47 -23.82
CA GLU A 563 -12.07 -13.69 -24.14
C GLU A 563 -12.97 -13.86 -22.90
N ASP A 564 -12.49 -14.57 -21.88
CA ASP A 564 -13.21 -14.79 -20.63
C ASP A 564 -13.23 -13.55 -19.72
N PHE A 565 -12.51 -12.48 -20.10
CA PHE A 565 -12.35 -11.25 -19.33
C PHE A 565 -12.77 -9.99 -20.10
N LYS A 566 -13.59 -10.13 -21.16
CA LYS A 566 -14.10 -9.00 -21.94
C LYS A 566 -14.76 -7.94 -21.05
N ASN A 567 -14.51 -6.67 -21.37
CA ASN A 567 -15.06 -5.49 -20.66
C ASN A 567 -14.80 -5.52 -19.13
N THR A 568 -13.60 -5.96 -18.74
CA THR A 568 -13.19 -5.98 -17.33
C THR A 568 -11.92 -5.18 -17.07
N ASN A 569 -11.76 -4.78 -15.81
CA ASN A 569 -10.57 -4.17 -15.25
C ASN A 569 -10.02 -5.11 -14.18
N VAL A 570 -8.76 -5.52 -14.30
CA VAL A 570 -8.08 -6.36 -13.30
C VAL A 570 -7.08 -5.49 -12.54
N ILE A 571 -7.23 -5.43 -11.22
CA ILE A 571 -6.32 -4.69 -10.35
C ILE A 571 -5.09 -5.57 -10.06
N ALA A 572 -3.90 -5.04 -10.36
CA ALA A 572 -2.65 -5.79 -10.30
C ALA A 572 -1.48 -4.94 -9.78
N THR A 573 -0.48 -5.60 -9.18
CA THR A 573 0.76 -4.92 -8.78
C THR A 573 1.66 -4.66 -9.99
N PRO A 574 2.52 -3.63 -9.98
CA PRO A 574 3.57 -3.49 -10.99
C PRO A 574 4.41 -4.75 -11.18
N TRP A 575 4.78 -5.45 -10.09
CA TRP A 575 5.51 -6.71 -10.15
C TRP A 575 4.77 -7.79 -10.96
N ASP A 576 3.46 -7.92 -10.76
CA ASP A 576 2.63 -8.85 -11.51
C ASP A 576 2.73 -8.58 -13.03
N LEU A 577 2.80 -7.29 -13.41
CA LEU A 577 2.85 -6.78 -14.78
C LEU A 577 4.22 -6.89 -15.46
N GLY A 578 5.28 -7.26 -14.74
CA GLY A 578 6.63 -7.44 -15.31
C GLY A 578 7.50 -6.20 -15.20
N THR A 579 8.07 -5.95 -14.02
CA THR A 579 9.06 -4.89 -13.82
C THR A 579 10.47 -5.34 -14.17
N THR A 580 11.37 -4.38 -14.39
CA THR A 580 12.81 -4.66 -14.58
C THR A 580 13.40 -5.46 -13.43
N ALA A 581 13.01 -5.17 -12.18
CA ALA A 581 13.47 -5.92 -11.02
C ALA A 581 13.06 -7.40 -11.09
N LYS A 582 11.83 -7.70 -11.52
CA LYS A 582 11.36 -9.07 -11.71
C LYS A 582 12.15 -9.80 -12.79
N ASP A 583 12.43 -9.13 -13.91
CA ASP A 583 13.19 -9.69 -15.03
C ASP A 583 14.65 -9.98 -14.62
N GLU A 584 15.30 -9.07 -13.91
CA GLU A 584 16.66 -9.27 -13.38
C GLU A 584 16.71 -10.40 -12.34
N MET A 585 15.62 -10.61 -11.60
CA MET A 585 15.49 -11.68 -10.61
C MET A 585 14.93 -12.99 -11.17
N ILE A 586 14.88 -13.18 -12.50
CA ILE A 586 14.27 -14.38 -13.12
C ILE A 586 14.88 -15.71 -12.65
N SER A 587 16.16 -15.71 -12.30
CA SER A 587 16.88 -16.89 -11.78
C SER A 587 16.54 -17.23 -10.33
N ARG A 588 15.89 -16.33 -9.59
CA ARG A 588 15.51 -16.54 -8.18
C ARG A 588 14.22 -17.34 -8.11
N GLN A 589 14.28 -18.50 -7.46
CA GLN A 589 13.14 -19.42 -7.33
C GLN A 589 11.86 -18.74 -6.81
N HIS A 590 11.95 -17.84 -5.84
CA HIS A 590 10.79 -17.18 -5.24
C HIS A 590 10.30 -15.92 -5.99
N ALA A 591 11.10 -15.37 -6.90
CA ALA A 591 10.72 -14.19 -7.69
C ALA A 591 9.62 -14.52 -8.70
N GLN A 592 9.52 -15.79 -9.08
CA GLN A 592 8.51 -16.31 -9.99
C GLN A 592 7.38 -17.01 -9.24
N GLY A 593 6.20 -17.02 -9.85
CA GLY A 593 5.03 -17.72 -9.32
C GLY A 593 4.46 -17.09 -8.04
N VAL A 594 3.99 -17.93 -7.13
CA VAL A 594 3.09 -17.56 -6.02
C VAL A 594 3.70 -16.62 -4.99
N PHE A 595 5.03 -16.64 -4.85
CA PHE A 595 5.76 -15.80 -3.89
C PHE A 595 6.29 -14.51 -4.52
N GLY A 596 6.06 -14.27 -5.81
CA GLY A 596 6.59 -13.09 -6.50
C GLY A 596 6.20 -11.77 -5.82
N SER A 597 4.93 -11.64 -5.42
CA SER A 597 4.48 -10.43 -4.71
C SER A 597 5.14 -10.23 -3.33
N LEU A 598 5.65 -11.31 -2.70
CA LEU A 598 6.44 -11.19 -1.47
C LEU A 598 7.88 -10.75 -1.74
N VAL A 599 8.46 -11.13 -2.89
CA VAL A 599 9.73 -10.55 -3.35
C VAL A 599 9.56 -9.06 -3.59
N ALA A 600 8.48 -8.65 -4.26
CA ALA A 600 8.13 -7.24 -4.48
C ALA A 600 8.03 -6.45 -3.16
N ILE A 601 7.37 -7.01 -2.14
CA ILE A 601 7.33 -6.42 -0.79
C ILE A 601 8.74 -6.24 -0.22
N GLY A 602 9.64 -7.21 -0.42
CA GLY A 602 11.01 -7.10 0.04
C GLY A 602 11.77 -5.94 -0.60
N VAL A 603 11.61 -5.78 -1.92
CA VAL A 603 12.21 -4.65 -2.67
C VAL A 603 11.68 -3.32 -2.12
N ASP A 604 10.36 -3.19 -2.02
CA ASP A 604 9.70 -1.98 -1.55
C ASP A 604 10.01 -1.66 -0.08
N ALA A 605 10.11 -2.67 0.78
CA ALA A 605 10.45 -2.50 2.19
C ALA A 605 11.86 -1.94 2.37
N MET A 606 12.83 -2.48 1.62
CA MET A 606 14.20 -1.98 1.67
C MET A 606 14.29 -0.57 1.09
N ARG A 607 13.60 -0.30 -0.03
CA ARG A 607 13.54 1.05 -0.61
C ARG A 607 12.96 2.06 0.37
N MET A 608 11.83 1.74 1.00
CA MET A 608 11.21 2.60 2.02
C MET A 608 12.14 2.81 3.22
N ALA A 609 12.83 1.76 3.71
CA ALA A 609 13.78 1.89 4.80
C ALA A 609 14.92 2.86 4.44
N ILE A 610 15.47 2.77 3.23
CA ILE A 610 16.48 3.71 2.71
C ILE A 610 15.92 5.14 2.69
N GLN A 611 14.71 5.35 2.14
CA GLN A 611 14.07 6.67 2.08
C GLN A 611 13.88 7.28 3.48
N LEU A 612 13.46 6.47 4.46
CA LEU A 612 13.28 6.90 5.85
C LEU A 612 14.60 7.16 6.58
N GLY A 613 15.65 6.39 6.29
CA GLY A 613 16.96 6.49 6.94
C GLY A 613 17.85 7.61 6.39
N PHE A 614 17.78 7.88 5.09
CA PHE A 614 18.62 8.88 4.40
C PHE A 614 17.84 10.13 3.92
N GLY A 615 16.52 10.16 4.12
CA GLY A 615 15.71 11.38 3.97
C GLY A 615 15.27 11.73 2.56
N GLY A 616 14.65 10.78 1.86
CA GLY A 616 14.02 11.05 0.56
C GLY A 616 12.50 10.88 0.55
N SER A 617 11.91 10.81 -0.64
CA SER A 617 10.46 10.76 -0.79
C SER A 617 9.89 9.47 -0.21
N THR A 618 8.92 9.61 0.70
CA THR A 618 8.10 8.51 1.23
C THR A 618 6.88 8.22 0.35
N SER A 619 6.83 8.84 -0.85
CA SER A 619 5.88 8.53 -1.91
C SER A 619 6.62 8.21 -3.21
N PHE A 620 6.47 7.00 -3.73
CA PHE A 620 7.23 6.56 -4.92
C PHE A 620 6.55 5.41 -5.65
N HIS A 621 6.92 5.22 -6.92
CA HIS A 621 6.56 4.02 -7.68
C HIS A 621 7.37 2.82 -7.19
N GLY A 622 6.69 1.90 -6.52
CA GLY A 622 7.23 0.64 -6.04
C GLY A 622 6.84 -0.55 -6.92
N GLU A 623 7.28 -1.73 -6.50
CA GLU A 623 6.97 -3.01 -7.13
C GLU A 623 5.55 -3.49 -6.79
N THR A 624 4.99 -3.04 -5.66
CA THR A 624 3.66 -3.44 -5.15
C THR A 624 2.57 -2.40 -5.40
N GLY A 625 2.90 -1.28 -6.03
CA GLY A 625 2.02 -0.17 -6.38
C GLY A 625 2.75 1.16 -6.32
N TYR A 626 2.03 2.26 -6.46
CA TYR A 626 2.51 3.52 -5.91
C TYR A 626 2.37 3.47 -4.39
N LEU A 627 3.46 3.74 -3.69
CA LEU A 627 3.50 3.69 -2.23
C LEU A 627 3.42 5.09 -1.69
N THR A 628 2.71 5.27 -0.58
CA THR A 628 2.62 6.54 0.13
C THR A 628 2.55 6.28 1.62
N LEU A 629 3.49 6.83 2.38
CA LEU A 629 3.39 6.84 3.84
C LEU A 629 2.24 7.77 4.27
N GLY A 630 1.20 7.18 4.84
CA GLY A 630 0.07 7.90 5.41
C GLY A 630 0.35 8.44 6.81
N ALA A 631 -0.47 9.40 7.25
CA ALA A 631 -0.43 9.95 8.60
C ALA A 631 -0.81 8.93 9.70
N ASP A 632 -1.38 7.79 9.31
CA ASP A 632 -1.65 6.64 10.17
C ASP A 632 -0.43 5.69 10.32
N SER A 633 0.73 6.12 9.82
CA SER A 633 1.97 5.33 9.72
C SER A 633 1.82 4.05 8.90
N LEU A 634 0.76 3.95 8.09
CA LEU A 634 0.58 2.87 7.14
C LEU A 634 1.10 3.31 5.78
N ILE A 635 1.84 2.42 5.12
CA ILE A 635 2.25 2.64 3.75
C ILE A 635 1.13 2.11 2.87
N HIS A 636 0.29 3.04 2.40
CA HIS A 636 -0.83 2.72 1.51
C HIS A 636 -0.30 2.43 0.12
N ARG A 637 -0.92 1.46 -0.54
CA ARG A 637 -0.60 1.09 -1.92
C ARG A 637 -1.72 1.54 -2.86
N GLN A 638 -1.36 2.10 -4.00
CA GLN A 638 -2.29 2.25 -5.12
C GLN A 638 -1.82 1.39 -6.30
N LEU A 639 -2.67 0.43 -6.67
CA LEU A 639 -2.36 -0.60 -7.65
C LEU A 639 -2.71 -0.15 -9.07
N SER A 640 -2.04 -0.79 -10.03
CA SER A 640 -2.24 -0.56 -11.45
C SER A 640 -3.52 -1.21 -11.96
N ASN A 641 -4.04 -0.68 -13.06
CA ASN A 641 -5.22 -1.19 -13.73
C ASN A 641 -4.83 -1.92 -15.02
N VAL A 642 -5.36 -3.13 -15.22
CA VAL A 642 -5.27 -3.86 -16.49
C VAL A 642 -6.65 -3.88 -17.11
N ARG A 643 -6.86 -3.09 -18.17
CA ARG A 643 -8.14 -3.01 -18.87
C ARG A 643 -8.17 -4.00 -20.02
N ILE A 644 -9.15 -4.90 -19.99
CA ILE A 644 -9.48 -5.82 -21.08
C ILE A 644 -10.76 -5.30 -21.73
N SER A 645 -10.62 -4.83 -22.96
CA SER A 645 -11.71 -4.29 -23.77
C SER A 645 -12.57 -5.39 -24.39
N GLU A 646 -13.71 -5.02 -24.97
CA GLU A 646 -14.61 -5.97 -25.65
C GLU A 646 -13.95 -6.69 -26.84
N ASP A 647 -13.06 -6.01 -27.56
CA ASP A 647 -12.26 -6.57 -28.64
C ASP A 647 -10.99 -7.28 -28.15
N GLN A 648 -10.95 -7.64 -26.86
CA GLN A 648 -9.90 -8.41 -26.19
C GLN A 648 -8.52 -7.72 -26.15
N LYS A 649 -8.44 -6.42 -26.47
CA LYS A 649 -7.20 -5.66 -26.28
C LYS A 649 -6.94 -5.43 -24.80
N ILE A 650 -5.72 -5.74 -24.38
CA ILE A 650 -5.22 -5.52 -23.03
C ILE A 650 -4.42 -4.22 -23.01
N ASN A 651 -4.84 -3.28 -22.18
CA ASN A 651 -4.12 -2.05 -21.89
C ASN A 651 -3.73 -2.04 -20.41
N VAL A 652 -2.47 -1.70 -20.13
CA VAL A 652 -1.93 -1.64 -18.77
C VAL A 652 -1.70 -0.18 -18.40
N ASP A 653 -2.42 0.28 -17.38
CA ASP A 653 -2.31 1.63 -16.84
C ASP A 653 -1.66 1.55 -15.46
N LEU A 654 -0.38 1.92 -15.38
CA LEU A 654 0.28 2.08 -14.08
C LEU A 654 -0.38 3.23 -13.31
N TRP A 655 -0.64 3.01 -12.02
CA TRP A 655 -1.22 4.06 -11.19
C TRP A 655 -0.27 5.25 -11.09
N LYS A 656 -0.83 6.45 -11.25
CA LYS A 656 -0.15 7.72 -11.03
C LYS A 656 -1.02 8.60 -10.13
N PRO A 657 -0.42 9.36 -9.19
CA PRO A 657 -1.18 10.28 -8.37
C PRO A 657 -1.84 11.34 -9.26
N LEU A 658 -3.03 11.77 -8.86
CA LEU A 658 -3.59 12.99 -9.44
C LEU A 658 -2.73 14.19 -8.96
N PRO A 659 -2.56 15.23 -9.79
CA PRO A 659 -1.90 16.46 -9.34
C PRO A 659 -2.56 16.96 -8.05
N SER A 660 -1.82 16.94 -6.95
CA SER A 660 -2.35 17.30 -5.63
C SER A 660 -2.25 18.80 -5.40
N LEU A 661 -3.23 19.37 -4.69
CA LEU A 661 -3.11 20.74 -4.18
C LEU A 661 -1.90 20.87 -3.25
N LEU A 662 -1.55 19.81 -2.52
CA LEU A 662 -0.53 19.77 -1.47
C LEU A 662 0.86 19.35 -1.99
N GLN A 663 1.00 19.05 -3.28
CA GLN A 663 2.29 18.63 -3.82
C GLN A 663 3.25 19.83 -3.91
N PRO A 664 4.45 19.74 -3.29
CA PRO A 664 5.48 20.74 -3.49
C PRO A 664 6.03 20.68 -4.91
N ASP A 665 6.02 19.51 -5.57
CA ASP A 665 6.36 19.18 -6.99
C ASP A 665 7.54 19.91 -7.67
N LEU A 666 8.31 20.72 -6.95
CA LEU A 666 9.48 21.40 -7.49
C LEU A 666 10.74 20.52 -7.45
N SER A 667 10.73 19.44 -6.67
CA SER A 667 11.83 18.49 -6.46
C SER A 667 11.85 17.30 -7.43
N HIS A 668 10.83 17.13 -8.29
CA HIS A 668 10.79 16.10 -9.34
C HIS A 668 11.45 16.54 -10.66
N ALA A 669 12.26 17.60 -10.62
CA ALA A 669 12.86 18.25 -11.79
C ALA A 669 14.39 18.09 -11.90
N GLU A 670 15.02 17.30 -11.03
CA GLU A 670 16.45 16.94 -11.13
C GLU A 670 16.65 15.55 -11.76
#